data_AF-A0A954FT43-F1
#
_entry.id   AF-A0A954FT43-F1
#
_cell.length_a   1.000
_cell.length_b   1.000
_cell.length_c   1.000
_cell.angle_alpha   90.00
_cell.angle_beta   90.00
_cell.angle_gamma   90.00
#
_symmetry.space_group_name_H-M   'P 1'
#
loop_
_entity.id
_entity.type
_entity.pdbx_description
1 polymer ?
#
loop_
_entity_poly.entity_id
_entity_poly.type
_entity_poly.pdbx_seq_one_letter_code
_entity_poly.pdbx_strand_id
1 'polypeptide(L)'
;MKPLRDLLKHSSIYAVGQILTRLASVLLLPLYTNCLTPADYGVVGILDTTAAILALMIGGGMVTAVTRFHFERPSEEDHDRTWWTGLTWVTFASLIVLTPLWIGRHTLVSVILPHSVSNGEWLYTLTLATILVQLIGQLVDGYLRVLKWSGVFVMISLGRLLLNVTLNIWFLVGLKYGVEGLLLGNLVASFVHTLVLLSVFVCTRGPYQVSFSLAKQLLRFSAPLMATAFLAMLMHESNRYILVYLVSDSDLGVYAFAQKIGFAVNTLCLLPFSSIWQVAIYDINRQKNSDEVFAQIFGWFVSALGILLLGAALTVHPVLPLLTPDAFGPAVDLIAVILLALFVYGLQIQFEVPALLAKRTSLLVPGSIAGVITNVALNTLLVPYLGLWGAAWSSVATYAAYSFTTLFLCHKVRPLAYPWRPSLAAGAGLVTSYCLCRFYLFPYVGATLQLLASVLCCGFWAILLLGKDGIGWWRSRHRHPESQTCLEHPHADMQASSEGGFRALAKSLVQLICMAIMLPAALFYRVHAIVLGSDRAFSGWSQLLSLMPGLLGVHLRNAFFRFTMEKCAADCHIGFGTIFSNPDVSVASGVYIGHYCSIGEVTIGKDVLIASHVSIMNGAHQHGTNDLNVPIRDQAGVYVPITIGHDTWLGERAIVAASVGKHCIIGAGSLVLHPIPDYCVAVGVPARILRDRRSELKSRDQAGYVLDRVDTALAELQQIVNE
;
A
#
# COMPACT_ATOMS: atom_id res chain seq x y z
N MET A 1 -7.38 22.54 -7.39
CA MET A 1 -7.85 21.13 -7.44
C MET A 1 -7.35 20.31 -8.64
N LYS A 2 -7.19 20.87 -9.87
CA LYS A 2 -6.57 20.16 -11.03
C LYS A 2 -5.15 19.60 -10.75
N PRO A 3 -4.26 20.27 -10.00
CA PRO A 3 -2.92 19.71 -9.74
C PRO A 3 -2.95 18.41 -8.91
N LEU A 4 -3.80 18.36 -7.87
CA LEU A 4 -3.96 17.19 -7.00
C LEU A 4 -4.62 16.01 -7.74
N ARG A 5 -5.53 16.32 -8.68
CA ARG A 5 -6.14 15.36 -9.61
C ARG A 5 -5.13 14.63 -10.46
N ASP A 6 -4.34 15.44 -11.16
CA ASP A 6 -3.38 14.91 -12.12
C ASP A 6 -2.30 14.13 -11.35
N LEU A 7 -1.86 14.65 -10.20
CA LEU A 7 -0.92 13.95 -9.32
C LEU A 7 -1.43 12.56 -8.93
N LEU A 8 -2.63 12.46 -8.32
CA LEU A 8 -3.15 11.17 -7.84
C LEU A 8 -3.47 10.20 -8.98
N LYS A 9 -3.93 10.68 -10.14
CA LYS A 9 -4.13 9.86 -11.34
C LYS A 9 -2.82 9.26 -11.85
N HIS A 10 -1.78 10.09 -12.02
CA HIS A 10 -0.51 9.60 -12.54
C HIS A 10 0.19 8.70 -11.51
N SER A 11 0.18 9.06 -10.23
CA SER A 11 0.76 8.25 -9.15
C SER A 11 0.13 6.86 -9.05
N SER A 12 -1.21 6.74 -9.16
CA SER A 12 -1.87 5.42 -9.09
C SER A 12 -1.54 4.55 -10.31
N ILE A 13 -1.50 5.13 -11.50
CA ILE A 13 -1.11 4.42 -12.74
C ILE A 13 0.33 3.91 -12.63
N TYR A 14 1.26 4.74 -12.15
CA TYR A 14 2.65 4.32 -11.95
C TYR A 14 2.78 3.23 -10.86
N ALA A 15 2.04 3.35 -9.75
CA ALA A 15 2.07 2.37 -8.66
C ALA A 15 1.60 0.99 -9.14
N VAL A 16 0.49 0.92 -9.89
CA VAL A 16 -0.03 -0.33 -10.46
C VAL A 16 1.01 -0.98 -11.38
N GLY A 17 1.63 -0.21 -12.28
CA GLY A 17 2.68 -0.74 -13.17
C GLY A 17 3.88 -1.32 -12.41
N GLN A 18 4.31 -0.66 -11.32
CA GLN A 18 5.41 -1.15 -10.49
C GLN A 18 5.04 -2.44 -9.74
N ILE A 19 3.84 -2.50 -9.15
CA ILE A 19 3.35 -3.70 -8.45
C ILE A 19 3.29 -4.89 -9.41
N LEU A 20 2.70 -4.71 -10.59
CA LEU A 20 2.62 -5.76 -11.63
C LEU A 20 4.01 -6.28 -12.02
N THR A 21 4.98 -5.39 -12.20
CA THR A 21 6.36 -5.76 -12.54
C THR A 21 7.01 -6.57 -11.41
N ARG A 22 6.79 -6.21 -10.14
CA ARG A 22 7.31 -6.97 -8.99
C ARG A 22 6.66 -8.34 -8.87
N LEU A 23 5.34 -8.42 -9.06
CA LEU A 23 4.61 -9.70 -9.05
C LEU A 23 5.11 -10.63 -10.17
N ALA A 24 5.30 -10.11 -11.38
CA ALA A 24 5.86 -10.90 -12.49
C ALA A 24 7.24 -11.48 -12.14
N SER A 25 8.11 -10.72 -11.45
CA SER A 25 9.43 -11.23 -11.03
C SER A 25 9.35 -12.42 -10.05
N VAL A 26 8.32 -12.46 -9.19
CA VAL A 26 8.07 -13.59 -8.28
C VAL A 26 7.46 -14.77 -9.03
N LEU A 27 6.56 -14.52 -9.99
CA LEU A 27 5.93 -15.56 -10.81
C LEU A 27 6.92 -16.26 -11.76
N LEU A 28 8.01 -15.58 -12.15
CA LEU A 28 9.08 -16.19 -12.95
C LEU A 28 10.07 -17.01 -12.12
N LEU A 29 9.98 -16.96 -10.79
CA LEU A 29 10.93 -17.63 -9.91
C LEU A 29 10.92 -19.17 -10.06
N PRO A 30 9.76 -19.85 -10.15
CA PRO A 30 9.71 -21.28 -10.44
C PRO A 30 10.35 -21.60 -11.80
N LEU A 31 10.11 -20.79 -12.82
CA LEU A 31 10.72 -20.97 -14.14
C LEU A 31 12.25 -20.91 -14.06
N TYR A 32 12.80 -19.89 -13.42
CA TYR A 32 14.25 -19.71 -13.32
C TYR A 32 14.90 -20.82 -12.51
N THR A 33 14.32 -21.20 -11.37
CA THR A 33 14.91 -22.24 -10.51
C THR A 33 14.78 -23.66 -11.07
N ASN A 34 13.82 -23.92 -11.95
CA ASN A 34 13.73 -25.20 -12.66
C ASN A 34 14.65 -25.29 -13.88
N CYS A 35 15.04 -24.15 -14.48
CA CYS A 35 15.89 -24.11 -15.66
C CYS A 35 17.36 -23.80 -15.37
N LEU A 36 17.68 -23.21 -14.21
CA LEU A 36 19.02 -22.79 -13.82
C LEU A 36 19.47 -23.53 -12.56
N THR A 37 20.73 -23.95 -12.53
CA THR A 37 21.32 -24.51 -11.31
C THR A 37 21.55 -23.43 -10.24
N PRO A 38 21.76 -23.78 -8.97
CA PRO A 38 22.18 -22.80 -7.98
C PRO A 38 23.44 -22.03 -8.40
N ALA A 39 24.46 -22.70 -8.95
CA ALA A 39 25.67 -22.04 -9.44
C ALA A 39 25.36 -20.99 -10.52
N ASP A 40 24.54 -21.33 -11.51
CA ASP A 40 24.05 -20.40 -12.54
C ASP A 40 23.34 -19.18 -11.92
N TYR A 41 22.51 -19.43 -10.91
CA TYR A 41 21.79 -18.38 -10.19
C TYR A 41 22.72 -17.46 -9.41
N GLY A 42 23.81 -18.01 -8.85
CA GLY A 42 24.88 -17.26 -8.20
C GLY A 42 25.58 -16.32 -9.18
N VAL A 43 25.92 -16.82 -10.38
CA VAL A 43 26.51 -16.02 -11.47
C VAL A 43 25.59 -14.89 -11.88
N VAL A 44 24.30 -15.16 -12.12
CA VAL A 44 23.30 -14.12 -12.43
C VAL A 44 23.23 -13.09 -11.30
N GLY A 45 23.25 -13.54 -10.04
CA GLY A 45 23.25 -12.65 -8.88
C GLY A 45 24.44 -11.68 -8.87
N ILE A 46 25.65 -12.15 -9.15
CA ILE A 46 26.85 -11.30 -9.22
C ILE A 46 26.78 -10.33 -10.41
N LEU A 47 26.34 -10.80 -11.57
CA LEU A 47 26.21 -9.95 -12.76
C LEU A 47 25.15 -8.86 -12.55
N ASP A 48 24.00 -9.19 -11.96
CA ASP A 48 22.94 -8.23 -11.60
C ASP A 48 23.46 -7.18 -10.59
N THR A 49 24.19 -7.62 -9.56
CA THR A 49 24.81 -6.72 -8.57
C THR A 49 25.82 -5.79 -9.24
N THR A 50 26.68 -6.33 -10.12
CA THR A 50 27.66 -5.56 -10.87
C THR A 50 26.99 -4.54 -11.78
N ALA A 51 25.92 -4.95 -12.46
CA ALA A 51 25.13 -4.08 -13.32
C ALA A 51 24.53 -2.91 -12.55
N ALA A 52 23.97 -3.19 -11.37
CA ALA A 52 23.34 -2.18 -10.55
C ALA A 52 24.35 -1.18 -9.94
N ILE A 53 25.55 -1.63 -9.53
CA ILE A 53 26.63 -0.74 -9.09
C ILE A 53 27.07 0.20 -10.23
N LEU A 54 27.35 -0.35 -11.42
CA LEU A 54 27.78 0.44 -12.58
C LEU A 54 26.69 1.42 -13.02
N ALA A 55 25.42 1.01 -13.02
CA ALA A 55 24.31 1.90 -13.36
C ALA A 55 24.21 3.10 -12.41
N LEU A 56 24.39 2.89 -11.10
CA LEU A 56 24.41 3.97 -10.11
C LEU A 56 25.63 4.90 -10.28
N MET A 57 26.80 4.34 -10.59
CA MET A 57 28.03 5.11 -10.79
C MET A 57 28.06 5.92 -12.09
N ILE A 58 27.23 5.60 -13.08
CA ILE A 58 27.19 6.31 -14.37
C ILE A 58 25.97 7.23 -14.45
N GLY A 59 24.79 6.70 -14.15
CA GLY A 59 23.50 7.38 -14.35
C GLY A 59 22.84 7.89 -13.07
N GLY A 60 23.38 7.56 -11.89
CA GLY A 60 22.80 7.94 -10.60
C GLY A 60 22.52 9.43 -10.51
N GLY A 61 21.31 9.81 -10.10
CA GLY A 61 20.92 11.22 -9.94
C GLY A 61 20.76 12.03 -11.23
N MET A 62 21.18 11.54 -12.40
CA MET A 62 21.11 12.31 -13.66
C MET A 62 19.67 12.60 -14.09
N VAL A 63 18.77 11.62 -13.97
CA VAL A 63 17.33 11.82 -14.24
C VAL A 63 16.77 12.95 -13.38
N THR A 64 17.13 12.95 -12.09
CA THR A 64 16.74 13.98 -11.13
C THR A 64 17.33 15.34 -11.50
N ALA A 65 18.59 15.38 -11.93
CA ALA A 65 19.26 16.60 -12.38
C ALA A 65 18.55 17.20 -13.60
N VAL A 66 18.41 16.42 -14.67
CA VAL A 66 17.78 16.86 -15.92
C VAL A 66 16.33 17.32 -15.68
N THR A 67 15.59 16.59 -14.85
CA THR A 67 14.22 16.97 -14.46
C THR A 67 14.19 18.31 -13.71
N ARG A 68 15.10 18.50 -12.74
CA ARG A 68 15.20 19.75 -11.98
C ARG A 68 15.51 20.94 -12.90
N PHE A 69 16.56 20.82 -13.72
CA PHE A 69 16.99 21.90 -14.62
C PHE A 69 15.98 22.17 -15.74
N HIS A 70 15.18 21.18 -16.14
CA HIS A 70 14.04 21.38 -17.03
C HIS A 70 13.02 22.35 -16.41
N PHE A 71 12.64 22.17 -15.15
CA PHE A 71 11.65 23.04 -14.50
C PHE A 71 12.20 24.41 -14.06
N GLU A 72 13.51 24.54 -13.84
CA GLU A 72 14.14 25.83 -13.50
C GLU A 72 14.28 26.77 -14.71
N ARG A 73 14.25 26.24 -15.93
CA ARG A 73 14.45 27.02 -17.15
C ARG A 73 13.13 27.41 -17.81
N PRO A 74 12.98 28.66 -18.29
CA PRO A 74 11.69 29.17 -18.75
C PRO A 74 11.36 28.84 -20.22
N SER A 75 12.34 28.55 -21.08
CA SER A 75 12.12 28.36 -22.52
C SER A 75 12.07 26.89 -22.94
N GLU A 76 11.24 26.56 -23.93
CA GLU A 76 11.18 25.22 -24.53
C GLU A 76 12.52 24.83 -25.19
N GLU A 77 13.22 25.77 -25.82
CA GLU A 77 14.56 25.52 -26.37
C GLU A 77 15.57 25.13 -25.28
N ASP A 78 15.50 25.77 -24.12
CA ASP A 78 16.29 25.39 -22.96
C ASP A 78 15.93 24.00 -22.44
N HIS A 79 14.65 23.62 -22.51
CA HIS A 79 14.21 22.28 -22.13
C HIS A 79 14.82 21.24 -23.07
N ASP A 80 14.69 21.43 -24.38
CA ASP A 80 15.28 20.55 -25.40
C ASP A 80 16.78 20.41 -25.18
N ARG A 81 17.49 21.53 -25.03
CA ARG A 81 18.93 21.56 -24.76
C ARG A 81 19.30 20.81 -23.48
N THR A 82 18.49 20.90 -22.42
CA THR A 82 18.74 20.20 -21.14
C THR A 82 18.67 18.69 -21.31
N TRP A 83 17.65 18.19 -22.01
CA TRP A 83 17.46 16.77 -22.21
C TRP A 83 18.45 16.18 -23.21
N TRP A 84 18.74 16.87 -24.32
CA TRP A 84 19.79 16.47 -25.25
C TRP A 84 21.18 16.48 -24.61
N THR A 85 21.49 17.49 -23.78
CA THR A 85 22.74 17.52 -23.01
C THR A 85 22.83 16.35 -22.04
N GLY A 86 21.76 16.06 -21.29
CA GLY A 86 21.71 14.92 -20.38
C GLY A 86 21.91 13.58 -21.10
N LEU A 87 21.20 13.37 -22.22
CA LEU A 87 21.26 12.12 -23.00
C LEU A 87 22.65 11.89 -23.60
N THR A 88 23.22 12.94 -24.18
CA THR A 88 24.57 12.92 -24.75
C THR A 88 25.59 12.60 -23.66
N TRP A 89 25.49 13.26 -22.50
CA TRP A 89 26.44 13.04 -21.42
C TRP A 89 26.32 11.65 -20.81
N VAL A 90 25.12 11.13 -20.56
CA VAL A 90 24.92 9.76 -20.05
C VAL A 90 25.49 8.75 -21.02
N THR A 91 25.22 8.90 -22.31
CA THR A 91 25.73 7.99 -23.35
C THR A 91 27.26 8.03 -23.39
N PHE A 92 27.84 9.23 -23.41
CA PHE A 92 29.29 9.42 -23.41
C PHE A 92 29.97 8.87 -22.15
N ALA A 93 29.44 9.17 -20.97
CA ALA A 93 29.94 8.65 -19.70
C ALA A 93 29.82 7.12 -19.64
N SER A 94 28.73 6.54 -20.15
CA SER A 94 28.56 5.10 -20.26
C SER A 94 29.64 4.48 -21.14
N LEU A 95 29.91 5.05 -22.31
CA LEU A 95 30.97 4.56 -23.19
C LEU A 95 32.36 4.69 -22.55
N ILE A 96 32.66 5.82 -21.89
CA ILE A 96 33.94 6.02 -21.20
C ILE A 96 34.16 5.00 -20.09
N VAL A 97 33.13 4.70 -19.30
CA VAL A 97 33.26 3.79 -18.15
C VAL A 97 33.21 2.33 -18.59
N LEU A 98 32.30 1.97 -19.49
CA LEU A 98 32.06 0.57 -19.86
C LEU A 98 33.12 0.04 -20.85
N THR A 99 33.72 0.88 -21.70
CA THR A 99 34.73 0.41 -22.68
C THR A 99 35.99 -0.15 -22.02
N PRO A 100 36.63 0.54 -21.04
CA PRO A 100 37.76 -0.04 -20.31
C PRO A 100 37.40 -1.32 -19.55
N LEU A 101 36.19 -1.40 -18.99
CA LEU A 101 35.71 -2.61 -18.31
C LEU A 101 35.52 -3.77 -19.29
N TRP A 102 35.06 -3.48 -20.51
CA TRP A 102 34.93 -4.48 -21.57
C TRP A 102 36.29 -4.95 -22.09
N ILE A 103 37.27 -4.04 -22.25
CA ILE A 103 38.64 -4.38 -22.64
C ILE A 103 39.32 -5.22 -21.55
N GLY A 104 39.18 -4.82 -20.28
CA GLY A 104 39.74 -5.51 -19.11
C GLY A 104 38.90 -6.66 -18.57
N ARG A 105 37.86 -7.11 -19.31
CA ARG A 105 36.89 -8.09 -18.83
C ARG A 105 37.51 -9.41 -18.39
N HIS A 106 38.60 -9.85 -19.02
CA HIS A 106 39.29 -11.09 -18.67
C HIS A 106 39.74 -11.08 -17.20
N THR A 107 40.42 -10.01 -16.79
CA THR A 107 40.87 -9.82 -15.41
C THR A 107 39.71 -9.57 -14.45
N LEU A 108 38.69 -8.81 -14.88
CA LEU A 108 37.54 -8.54 -14.02
C LEU A 108 36.74 -9.81 -13.73
N VAL A 109 36.47 -10.62 -14.75
CA VAL A 109 35.73 -11.88 -14.64
C VAL A 109 36.46 -12.87 -13.75
N SER A 110 37.80 -12.98 -13.85
CA SER A 110 38.57 -13.88 -13.00
C SER A 110 38.57 -13.49 -11.52
N VAL A 111 38.26 -12.21 -11.22
CA VAL A 111 38.08 -11.71 -9.86
C VAL A 111 36.64 -11.89 -9.41
N ILE A 112 35.65 -11.43 -10.20
CA ILE A 112 34.28 -11.32 -9.69
C ILE A 112 33.44 -12.60 -9.85
N LEU A 113 33.75 -13.47 -10.81
CA LEU A 113 32.99 -14.69 -11.06
C LEU A 113 33.75 -15.93 -10.58
N PRO A 114 33.05 -17.00 -10.18
CA PRO A 114 33.68 -18.27 -9.90
C PRO A 114 34.48 -18.82 -11.09
N HIS A 115 35.63 -19.43 -10.82
CA HIS A 115 36.51 -19.99 -11.84
C HIS A 115 35.90 -21.16 -12.64
N SER A 116 34.83 -21.76 -12.15
CA SER A 116 34.08 -22.83 -12.82
C SER A 116 33.32 -22.36 -14.08
N VAL A 117 33.11 -21.06 -14.23
CA VAL A 117 32.28 -20.49 -15.30
C VAL A 117 33.08 -20.34 -16.60
N SER A 118 32.90 -21.30 -17.53
CA SER A 118 33.64 -21.32 -18.79
C SER A 118 33.39 -20.12 -19.70
N ASN A 119 32.16 -19.57 -19.69
CA ASN A 119 31.73 -18.51 -20.60
C ASN A 119 31.61 -17.14 -19.90
N GLY A 120 32.30 -16.95 -18.77
CA GLY A 120 32.13 -15.77 -17.91
C GLY A 120 32.34 -14.42 -18.62
N GLU A 121 33.32 -14.33 -19.52
CA GLU A 121 33.59 -13.12 -20.31
C GLU A 121 32.43 -12.72 -21.23
N TRP A 122 31.77 -13.72 -21.82
CA TRP A 122 30.63 -13.49 -22.70
C TRP A 122 29.42 -13.01 -21.90
N LEU A 123 29.12 -13.67 -20.77
CA LEU A 123 28.04 -13.26 -19.87
C LEU A 123 28.26 -11.84 -19.32
N TYR A 124 29.51 -11.51 -18.98
CA TYR A 124 29.89 -10.17 -18.58
C TYR A 124 29.69 -9.14 -19.71
N THR A 125 30.06 -9.50 -20.95
CA THR A 125 29.84 -8.65 -22.12
C THR A 125 28.35 -8.36 -22.37
N LEU A 126 27.49 -9.38 -22.29
CA LEU A 126 26.03 -9.21 -22.38
C LEU A 126 25.50 -8.28 -21.28
N THR A 127 26.07 -8.39 -20.08
CA THR A 127 25.72 -7.54 -18.94
C THR A 127 26.10 -6.08 -19.21
N LEU A 128 27.33 -5.81 -19.66
CA LEU A 128 27.77 -4.45 -20.02
C LEU A 128 26.93 -3.84 -21.16
N ALA A 129 26.63 -4.63 -22.19
CA ALA A 129 25.76 -4.19 -23.28
C ALA A 129 24.34 -3.84 -22.78
N THR A 130 23.81 -4.65 -21.86
CA THR A 130 22.50 -4.41 -21.24
C THR A 130 22.50 -3.11 -20.44
N ILE A 131 23.54 -2.87 -19.63
CA ILE A 131 23.70 -1.63 -18.84
C ILE A 131 23.72 -0.40 -19.76
N LEU A 132 24.51 -0.43 -20.83
CA LEU A 132 24.63 0.68 -21.78
C LEU A 132 23.25 1.07 -22.33
N VAL A 133 22.49 0.08 -22.79
CA VAL A 133 21.14 0.26 -23.32
C VAL A 133 20.16 0.76 -22.26
N GLN A 134 20.24 0.21 -21.04
CA GLN A 134 19.34 0.59 -19.94
C GLN A 134 19.59 2.02 -19.45
N LEU A 135 20.84 2.47 -19.36
CA LEU A 135 21.18 3.82 -18.92
C LEU A 135 20.62 4.89 -19.86
N ILE A 136 20.69 4.65 -21.17
CA ILE A 136 20.10 5.50 -22.19
C ILE A 136 18.57 5.53 -22.03
N GLY A 137 17.94 4.34 -21.94
CA GLY A 137 16.49 4.23 -21.77
C GLY A 137 15.97 4.86 -20.49
N GLN A 138 16.69 4.72 -19.36
CA GLN A 138 16.30 5.23 -18.06
C GLN A 138 16.19 6.76 -18.04
N LEU A 139 17.07 7.46 -18.77
CA LEU A 139 16.96 8.90 -18.91
C LEU A 139 15.68 9.28 -19.65
N VAL A 140 15.41 8.62 -20.78
CA VAL A 140 14.23 8.88 -21.61
C VAL A 140 12.92 8.50 -20.90
N ASP A 141 12.92 7.45 -20.07
CA ASP A 141 11.79 7.13 -19.19
C ASP A 141 11.49 8.29 -18.21
N GLY A 142 12.52 9.01 -17.75
CA GLY A 142 12.37 10.26 -17.00
C GLY A 142 11.58 11.32 -17.77
N TYR A 143 11.83 11.44 -19.07
CA TYR A 143 11.18 12.45 -19.91
C TYR A 143 9.68 12.22 -20.05
N LEU A 144 9.23 10.98 -20.29
CA LEU A 144 7.80 10.67 -20.35
C LEU A 144 7.06 11.03 -19.05
N ARG A 145 7.73 10.87 -17.90
CA ARG A 145 7.16 11.24 -16.60
C ARG A 145 7.03 12.74 -16.42
N VAL A 146 7.99 13.52 -16.95
CA VAL A 146 7.92 14.99 -16.97
C VAL A 146 6.79 15.48 -17.87
N LEU A 147 6.59 14.84 -19.04
CA LEU A 147 5.43 15.10 -19.92
C LEU A 147 4.10 14.62 -19.33
N LYS A 148 4.12 13.88 -18.21
CA LYS A 148 2.95 13.24 -17.58
C LYS A 148 2.22 12.26 -18.50
N TRP A 149 2.92 11.63 -19.43
CA TRP A 149 2.35 10.62 -20.33
C TRP A 149 2.29 9.24 -19.66
N SER A 150 1.60 9.16 -18.52
CA SER A 150 1.62 7.95 -17.68
C SER A 150 1.04 6.71 -18.36
N GLY A 151 0.06 6.88 -19.25
CA GLY A 151 -0.51 5.78 -20.03
C GLY A 151 0.52 5.18 -20.99
N VAL A 152 1.21 6.04 -21.77
CA VAL A 152 2.28 5.63 -22.69
C VAL A 152 3.43 4.96 -21.92
N PHE A 153 3.87 5.57 -20.81
CA PHE A 153 4.90 4.99 -19.96
C PHE A 153 4.53 3.59 -19.47
N VAL A 154 3.30 3.39 -18.98
CA VAL A 154 2.84 2.07 -18.51
C VAL A 154 2.71 1.08 -19.66
N MET A 155 2.18 1.48 -20.82
CA MET A 155 2.10 0.60 -21.99
C MET A 155 3.48 0.13 -22.45
N ILE A 156 4.45 1.04 -22.57
CA ILE A 156 5.83 0.69 -22.94
C ILE A 156 6.46 -0.23 -21.88
N SER A 157 6.29 0.10 -20.59
CA SER A 157 6.84 -0.71 -19.49
C SER A 157 6.24 -2.13 -19.43
N LEU A 158 4.92 -2.27 -19.62
CA LEU A 158 4.25 -3.57 -19.69
C LEU A 158 4.64 -4.33 -20.95
N GLY A 159 4.79 -3.65 -22.08
CA GLY A 159 5.31 -4.23 -23.32
C GLY A 159 6.70 -4.82 -23.13
N ARG A 160 7.63 -4.07 -22.50
CA ARG A 160 8.96 -4.56 -22.12
C ARG A 160 8.87 -5.79 -21.21
N LEU A 161 8.01 -5.76 -20.19
CA LEU A 161 7.83 -6.89 -19.27
C LEU A 161 7.36 -8.15 -20.00
N LEU A 162 6.31 -8.04 -20.82
CA LEU A 162 5.75 -9.16 -21.58
C LEU A 162 6.78 -9.72 -22.58
N LEU A 163 7.50 -8.83 -23.28
CA LEU A 163 8.58 -9.23 -24.18
C LEU A 163 9.69 -9.97 -23.42
N ASN A 164 10.14 -9.45 -22.29
CA ASN A 164 11.18 -10.07 -21.49
C ASN A 164 10.75 -11.45 -20.95
N VAL A 165 9.53 -11.56 -20.42
CA VAL A 165 8.94 -12.84 -19.97
C VAL A 165 8.92 -13.84 -21.12
N THR A 166 8.42 -13.41 -22.29
CA THR A 166 8.29 -14.28 -23.47
C THR A 166 9.65 -14.77 -23.95
N LEU A 167 10.63 -13.86 -24.06
CA LEU A 167 11.99 -14.20 -24.45
C LEU A 167 12.67 -15.11 -23.42
N ASN A 168 12.52 -14.84 -22.13
CA ASN A 168 13.10 -15.69 -21.08
C ASN A 168 12.51 -17.09 -21.10
N ILE A 169 11.19 -17.25 -21.27
CA ILE A 169 10.56 -18.56 -21.45
C ILE A 169 11.11 -19.25 -22.70
N TRP A 170 11.16 -18.54 -23.83
CA TRP A 170 11.63 -19.11 -25.09
C TRP A 170 13.10 -19.54 -25.04
N PHE A 171 13.98 -18.72 -24.47
CA PHE A 171 15.41 -19.03 -24.35
C PHE A 171 15.70 -20.10 -23.30
N LEU A 172 15.01 -20.10 -22.15
CA LEU A 172 15.26 -21.05 -21.07
C LEU A 172 14.61 -22.42 -21.32
N VAL A 173 13.37 -22.44 -21.80
CA VAL A 173 12.60 -23.68 -21.99
C VAL A 173 12.71 -24.18 -23.43
N GLY A 174 12.54 -23.29 -24.40
CA GLY A 174 12.55 -23.64 -25.83
C GLY A 174 13.94 -23.96 -26.34
N LEU A 175 14.88 -23.01 -26.21
CA LEU A 175 16.25 -23.14 -26.72
C LEU A 175 17.24 -23.71 -25.70
N LYS A 176 16.88 -23.72 -24.41
CA LYS A 176 17.71 -24.21 -23.30
C LYS A 176 19.10 -23.57 -23.23
N TYR A 177 19.18 -22.26 -23.51
CA TYR A 177 20.44 -21.49 -23.49
C TYR A 177 20.93 -21.14 -22.07
N GLY A 178 20.23 -21.58 -21.01
CA GLY A 178 20.62 -21.33 -19.63
C GLY A 178 20.80 -19.83 -19.32
N VAL A 179 21.88 -19.49 -18.60
CA VAL A 179 22.19 -18.10 -18.18
C VAL A 179 22.34 -17.16 -19.37
N GLU A 180 22.96 -17.63 -20.46
CA GLU A 180 23.14 -16.83 -21.68
C GLU A 180 21.79 -16.40 -22.26
N GLY A 181 20.85 -17.35 -22.33
CA GLY A 181 19.49 -17.10 -22.79
C GLY A 181 18.76 -16.04 -21.96
N LEU A 182 18.90 -16.09 -20.63
CA LEU A 182 18.33 -15.11 -19.71
C LEU A 182 18.91 -13.71 -19.95
N LEU A 183 20.24 -13.59 -20.06
CA LEU A 183 20.91 -12.30 -20.28
C LEU A 183 20.61 -11.73 -21.67
N LEU A 184 20.53 -12.58 -22.69
CA LEU A 184 20.16 -12.18 -24.05
C LEU A 184 18.71 -11.69 -24.10
N GLY A 185 17.78 -12.39 -23.43
CA GLY A 185 16.39 -11.97 -23.29
C GLY A 185 16.26 -10.60 -22.59
N ASN A 186 17.07 -10.36 -21.57
CA ASN A 186 17.16 -9.05 -20.89
C ASN A 186 17.72 -7.96 -21.82
N LEU A 187 18.77 -8.25 -22.58
CA LEU A 187 19.37 -7.31 -23.53
C LEU A 187 18.38 -6.92 -24.63
N VAL A 188 17.78 -7.90 -25.31
CA VAL A 188 16.83 -7.67 -26.41
C VAL A 188 15.61 -6.89 -25.92
N ALA A 189 15.02 -7.28 -24.78
CA ALA A 189 13.89 -6.56 -24.22
C ALA A 189 14.26 -5.11 -23.82
N SER A 190 15.45 -4.91 -23.26
CA SER A 190 15.94 -3.57 -22.92
C SER A 190 16.22 -2.74 -24.18
N PHE A 191 16.74 -3.36 -25.24
CA PHE A 191 17.03 -2.70 -26.52
C PHE A 191 15.75 -2.23 -27.20
N VAL A 192 14.74 -3.11 -27.32
CA VAL A 192 13.44 -2.75 -27.88
C VAL A 192 12.77 -1.64 -27.07
N HIS A 193 12.80 -1.73 -25.73
CA HIS A 193 12.28 -0.68 -24.85
C HIS A 193 12.96 0.67 -25.07
N THR A 194 14.29 0.70 -25.03
CA THR A 194 15.07 1.92 -25.23
C THR A 194 14.88 2.48 -26.65
N LEU A 195 14.78 1.63 -27.67
CA LEU A 195 14.52 2.06 -29.04
C LEU A 195 13.17 2.76 -29.16
N VAL A 196 12.10 2.16 -28.64
CA VAL A 196 10.75 2.76 -28.64
C VAL A 196 10.76 4.10 -27.90
N LEU A 197 11.41 4.16 -26.73
CA LEU A 197 11.55 5.39 -25.96
C LEU A 197 12.30 6.48 -26.74
N LEU A 198 13.43 6.14 -27.36
CA LEU A 198 14.21 7.08 -28.17
C LEU A 198 13.41 7.57 -29.38
N SER A 199 12.64 6.70 -30.04
CA SER A 199 11.75 7.10 -31.13
C SER A 199 10.74 8.15 -30.66
N VAL A 200 10.08 7.91 -29.52
CA VAL A 200 9.16 8.90 -28.94
C VAL A 200 9.90 10.19 -28.61
N PHE A 201 11.05 10.10 -27.93
CA PHE A 201 11.86 11.25 -27.53
C PHE A 201 12.26 12.13 -28.71
N VAL A 202 12.82 11.55 -29.77
CA VAL A 202 13.27 12.28 -30.95
C VAL A 202 12.09 12.90 -31.70
N CYS A 203 10.95 12.21 -31.77
CA CYS A 203 9.75 12.76 -32.43
C CYS A 203 9.08 13.91 -31.67
N THR A 204 9.32 14.03 -30.36
CA THR A 204 8.70 15.07 -29.52
C THR A 204 9.66 16.21 -29.15
N ARG A 205 10.93 16.10 -29.51
CA ARG A 205 11.97 17.08 -29.16
C ARG A 205 12.34 17.97 -30.33
N GLY A 206 12.73 19.20 -30.01
CA GLY A 206 13.38 20.10 -30.95
C GLY A 206 14.78 19.61 -31.37
N PRO A 207 15.48 20.41 -32.18
CA PRO A 207 16.75 20.01 -32.78
C PRO A 207 17.78 19.63 -31.71
N TYR A 208 18.69 18.73 -32.10
CA TYR A 208 19.79 18.31 -31.24
C TYR A 208 20.65 19.51 -30.83
N GLN A 209 20.68 19.80 -29.53
CA GLN A 209 21.47 20.89 -28.96
C GLN A 209 22.13 20.46 -27.65
N VAL A 210 23.44 20.64 -27.54
CA VAL A 210 24.20 20.28 -26.34
C VAL A 210 24.97 21.48 -25.82
N SER A 211 25.02 21.62 -24.49
CA SER A 211 25.82 22.64 -23.82
C SER A 211 26.77 22.02 -22.81
N PHE A 212 28.07 22.21 -23.02
CA PHE A 212 29.09 21.73 -22.09
C PHE A 212 28.97 22.39 -20.70
N SER A 213 28.62 23.68 -20.66
CA SER A 213 28.37 24.39 -19.40
C SER A 213 27.21 23.74 -18.62
N LEU A 214 26.14 23.36 -19.32
CA LEU A 214 25.00 22.66 -18.71
C LEU A 214 25.37 21.25 -18.27
N ALA A 215 26.15 20.49 -19.06
CA ALA A 215 26.64 19.17 -18.66
C ALA A 215 27.42 19.25 -17.33
N LYS A 216 28.29 20.25 -17.17
CA LYS A 216 29.02 20.49 -15.91
C LYS A 216 28.09 20.78 -14.74
N GLN A 217 27.00 21.52 -14.95
CA GLN A 217 26.00 21.80 -13.91
C GLN A 217 25.22 20.53 -13.51
N LEU A 218 24.77 19.76 -14.49
CA LEU A 218 24.07 18.48 -14.28
C LEU A 218 24.95 17.49 -13.49
N LEU A 219 26.22 17.38 -13.86
CA LEU A 219 27.19 16.54 -13.17
C LEU A 219 27.46 16.98 -11.74
N ARG A 220 27.68 18.28 -11.52
CA ARG A 220 27.93 18.81 -10.18
C ARG A 220 26.75 18.57 -9.25
N PHE A 221 25.53 18.59 -9.79
CA PHE A 221 24.32 18.24 -9.05
C PHE A 221 24.19 16.72 -8.81
N SER A 222 24.54 15.89 -9.79
CA SER A 222 24.37 14.43 -9.72
C SER A 222 25.45 13.73 -8.89
N ALA A 223 26.70 14.20 -8.92
CA ALA A 223 27.85 13.60 -8.25
C ALA A 223 27.63 13.26 -6.77
N PRO A 224 27.10 14.16 -5.91
CA PRO A 224 26.82 13.82 -4.51
C PRO A 224 25.74 12.73 -4.38
N LEU A 225 24.71 12.74 -5.25
CA LEU A 225 23.66 11.72 -5.25
C LEU A 225 24.22 10.35 -5.66
N MET A 226 25.13 10.33 -6.64
CA MET A 226 25.84 9.12 -7.08
C MET A 226 26.69 8.55 -5.94
N ALA A 227 27.44 9.40 -5.23
CA ALA A 227 28.26 8.98 -4.10
C ALA A 227 27.41 8.38 -2.97
N THR A 228 26.29 9.02 -2.62
CA THR A 228 25.37 8.49 -1.60
C THR A 228 24.75 7.16 -2.03
N ALA A 229 24.28 7.06 -3.28
CA ALA A 229 23.69 5.82 -3.79
C ALA A 229 24.71 4.68 -3.86
N PHE A 230 25.95 4.97 -4.23
CA PHE A 230 27.04 4.00 -4.26
C PHE A 230 27.39 3.46 -2.87
N LEU A 231 27.48 4.33 -1.85
CA LEU A 231 27.71 3.91 -0.47
C LEU A 231 26.57 3.02 0.05
N ALA A 232 25.32 3.37 -0.26
CA ALA A 232 24.18 2.53 0.08
C ALA A 232 24.26 1.16 -0.60
N MET A 233 24.67 1.12 -1.87
CA MET A 233 24.80 -0.13 -2.62
C MET A 233 25.89 -1.05 -2.05
N LEU A 234 27.07 -0.49 -1.74
CA LEU A 234 28.14 -1.25 -1.09
C LEU A 234 27.67 -1.89 0.22
N MET A 235 26.86 -1.17 1.00
CA MET A 235 26.32 -1.71 2.26
C MET A 235 25.41 -2.93 2.03
N HIS A 236 24.59 -2.91 0.97
CA HIS A 236 23.60 -3.95 0.70
C HIS A 236 24.16 -5.18 -0.02
N GLU A 237 25.10 -4.96 -0.95
CA GLU A 237 25.45 -5.97 -1.96
C GLU A 237 26.92 -6.42 -1.92
N SER A 238 27.79 -5.78 -1.12
CA SER A 238 29.22 -6.12 -1.11
C SER A 238 29.52 -7.53 -0.61
N ASN A 239 28.65 -8.10 0.24
CA ASN A 239 28.78 -9.46 0.74
C ASN A 239 28.82 -10.52 -0.37
N ARG A 240 28.16 -10.29 -1.51
CA ARG A 240 28.14 -11.26 -2.62
C ARG A 240 29.52 -11.51 -3.22
N TYR A 241 30.31 -10.45 -3.41
CA TYR A 241 31.68 -10.59 -3.91
C TYR A 241 32.61 -11.28 -2.91
N ILE A 242 32.37 -11.09 -1.60
CA ILE A 242 33.11 -11.81 -0.56
C ILE A 242 32.77 -13.30 -0.62
N LEU A 243 31.49 -13.64 -0.82
CA LEU A 243 31.03 -15.03 -0.86
C LEU A 243 31.61 -15.82 -2.05
N VAL A 244 31.90 -15.19 -3.18
CA VAL A 244 32.58 -15.84 -4.33
C VAL A 244 33.86 -16.56 -3.92
N TYR A 245 34.58 -16.05 -2.90
CA TYR A 245 35.84 -16.64 -2.45
C TYR A 245 35.72 -17.56 -1.24
N LEU A 246 34.60 -17.51 -0.51
CA LEU A 246 34.48 -18.14 0.81
C LEU A 246 33.48 -19.31 0.85
N VAL A 247 32.63 -19.46 -0.16
CA VAL A 247 31.64 -20.55 -0.24
C VAL A 247 31.65 -21.21 -1.61
N SER A 248 30.96 -22.36 -1.73
CA SER A 248 30.81 -23.02 -3.02
C SER A 248 29.91 -22.22 -3.97
N ASP A 249 30.08 -22.42 -5.28
CA ASP A 249 29.26 -21.77 -6.31
C ASP A 249 27.76 -22.05 -6.12
N SER A 250 27.43 -23.27 -5.69
CA SER A 250 26.06 -23.66 -5.37
C SER A 250 25.52 -22.88 -4.17
N ASP A 251 26.31 -22.76 -3.11
CA ASP A 251 25.93 -22.01 -1.89
C ASP A 251 25.75 -20.51 -2.19
N LEU A 252 26.61 -19.93 -3.02
CA LEU A 252 26.46 -18.55 -3.52
C LEU A 252 25.08 -18.37 -4.19
N GLY A 253 24.68 -19.34 -5.02
CA GLY A 253 23.37 -19.42 -5.65
C GLY A 253 22.20 -19.45 -4.68
N VAL A 254 22.26 -20.38 -3.72
CA VAL A 254 21.26 -20.53 -2.65
C VAL A 254 21.12 -19.22 -1.86
N TYR A 255 22.23 -18.57 -1.53
CA TYR A 255 22.20 -17.30 -0.80
C TYR A 255 21.64 -16.15 -1.64
N ALA A 256 22.07 -16.02 -2.90
CA ALA A 256 21.54 -15.01 -3.83
C ALA A 256 20.02 -15.17 -4.03
N PHE A 257 19.56 -16.42 -4.11
CA PHE A 257 18.14 -16.76 -4.16
C PHE A 257 17.40 -16.35 -2.88
N ALA A 258 17.90 -16.71 -1.71
CA ALA A 258 17.33 -16.33 -0.42
C ALA A 258 17.22 -14.81 -0.26
N GLN A 259 18.27 -14.06 -0.64
CA GLN A 259 18.26 -12.59 -0.62
C GLN A 259 17.20 -12.00 -1.56
N LYS A 260 17.05 -12.55 -2.77
CA LYS A 260 16.06 -12.06 -3.74
C LYS A 260 14.64 -12.20 -3.21
N ILE A 261 14.30 -13.33 -2.57
CA ILE A 261 13.01 -13.53 -1.89
C ILE A 261 12.86 -12.50 -0.76
N GLY A 262 13.86 -12.37 0.11
CA GLY A 262 13.85 -11.42 1.21
C GLY A 262 13.56 -9.99 0.75
N PHE A 263 14.31 -9.50 -0.25
CA PHE A 263 14.12 -8.15 -0.80
C PHE A 263 12.76 -7.96 -1.49
N ALA A 264 12.24 -9.00 -2.16
CA ALA A 264 10.90 -8.95 -2.76
C ALA A 264 9.81 -8.78 -1.69
N VAL A 265 9.85 -9.59 -0.63
CA VAL A 265 8.94 -9.49 0.52
C VAL A 265 9.07 -8.11 1.18
N ASN A 266 10.30 -7.69 1.51
CA ASN A 266 10.54 -6.40 2.16
C ASN A 266 10.03 -5.22 1.32
N THR A 267 10.22 -5.26 0.00
CA THR A 267 9.71 -4.23 -0.91
C THR A 267 8.18 -4.17 -0.86
N LEU A 268 7.49 -5.32 -0.89
CA LEU A 268 6.03 -5.36 -0.83
C LEU A 268 5.50 -4.85 0.52
N CYS A 269 6.22 -5.10 1.62
CA CYS A 269 5.83 -4.64 2.96
C CYS A 269 6.09 -3.13 3.16
N LEU A 270 7.25 -2.62 2.75
CA LEU A 270 7.66 -1.23 3.06
C LEU A 270 7.19 -0.19 2.05
N LEU A 271 6.99 -0.56 0.78
CA LEU A 271 6.64 0.39 -0.28
C LEU A 271 5.34 1.18 -0.02
N PRO A 272 4.24 0.57 0.47
CA PRO A 272 3.03 1.33 0.80
C PRO A 272 3.28 2.36 1.90
N PHE A 273 4.04 1.97 2.94
CA PHE A 273 4.36 2.87 4.05
C PHE A 273 5.25 4.04 3.60
N SER A 274 6.35 3.75 2.90
CA SER A 274 7.31 4.77 2.47
C SER A 274 6.70 5.77 1.48
N SER A 275 5.70 5.37 0.70
CA SER A 275 5.02 6.23 -0.29
C SER A 275 4.33 7.47 0.31
N ILE A 276 3.90 7.40 1.58
CA ILE A 276 3.24 8.51 2.28
C ILE A 276 4.07 9.07 3.43
N TRP A 277 4.99 8.25 3.98
CA TRP A 277 5.75 8.61 5.18
C TRP A 277 6.55 9.90 5.05
N GLN A 278 7.19 10.12 3.90
CA GLN A 278 8.00 11.33 3.66
C GLN A 278 7.20 12.63 3.76
N VAL A 279 5.90 12.60 3.49
CA VAL A 279 5.00 13.75 3.65
C VAL A 279 4.44 13.78 5.06
N ALA A 280 3.99 12.62 5.57
CA ALA A 280 3.35 12.49 6.88
C ALA A 280 4.24 13.01 8.02
N ILE A 281 5.57 12.83 7.95
CA ILE A 281 6.52 13.36 8.93
C ILE A 281 6.31 14.86 9.18
N TYR A 282 6.14 15.66 8.13
CA TYR A 282 6.02 17.11 8.26
C TYR A 282 4.63 17.54 8.75
N ASP A 283 3.58 16.82 8.37
CA ASP A 283 2.22 17.06 8.85
C ASP A 283 2.06 16.71 10.33
N ILE A 284 2.64 15.59 10.77
CA ILE A 284 2.68 15.19 12.18
C ILE A 284 3.47 16.20 13.00
N ASN A 285 4.61 16.68 12.48
CA ASN A 285 5.46 17.64 13.17
C ASN A 285 4.77 18.99 13.46
N ARG A 286 3.70 19.33 12.73
CA ARG A 286 2.90 20.55 12.97
C ARG A 286 1.90 20.40 14.12
N GLN A 287 1.66 19.18 14.60
CA GLN A 287 0.71 18.91 15.68
C GLN A 287 1.36 19.15 17.04
N LYS A 288 0.57 19.65 18.02
CA LYS A 288 1.06 19.94 19.37
C LYS A 288 1.59 18.69 20.09
N ASN A 289 1.05 17.51 19.79
CA ASN A 289 1.42 16.21 20.35
C ASN A 289 2.32 15.38 19.40
N SER A 290 3.09 16.03 18.52
CA SER A 290 3.86 15.37 17.45
C SER A 290 4.74 14.20 17.93
N ASP A 291 5.46 14.36 19.06
CA ASP A 291 6.36 13.31 19.58
C ASP A 291 5.60 12.05 20.03
N GLU A 292 4.41 12.21 20.63
CA GLU A 292 3.55 11.09 21.00
C GLU A 292 3.03 10.37 19.76
N VAL A 293 2.63 11.13 18.74
CA VAL A 293 2.17 10.57 17.46
C VAL A 293 3.29 9.81 16.76
N PHE A 294 4.52 10.33 16.76
CA PHE A 294 5.69 9.60 16.24
C PHE A 294 5.96 8.31 17.00
N ALA A 295 5.88 8.33 18.34
CA ALA A 295 6.06 7.14 19.16
C ALA A 295 4.97 6.07 18.89
N GLN A 296 3.72 6.49 18.73
CA GLN A 296 2.61 5.60 18.38
C GLN A 296 2.80 4.97 17.00
N ILE A 297 3.16 5.78 15.99
CA ILE A 297 3.40 5.27 14.64
C ILE A 297 4.58 4.32 14.60
N PHE A 298 5.65 4.60 15.35
CA PHE A 298 6.77 3.68 15.49
C PHE A 298 6.31 2.31 16.03
N GLY A 299 5.50 2.29 17.10
CA GLY A 299 4.96 1.05 17.66
C GLY A 299 4.10 0.26 16.67
N TRP A 300 3.23 0.93 15.92
CA TRP A 300 2.43 0.31 14.86
C TRP A 300 3.29 -0.20 13.70
N PHE A 301 4.30 0.58 13.29
CA PHE A 301 5.22 0.22 12.22
C PHE A 301 6.01 -1.04 12.58
N VAL A 302 6.63 -1.06 13.77
CA VAL A 302 7.35 -2.22 14.30
C VAL A 302 6.47 -3.44 14.38
N SER A 303 5.23 -3.28 14.88
CA SER A 303 4.28 -4.39 15.01
C SER A 303 3.85 -4.93 13.65
N ALA A 304 3.39 -4.07 12.75
CA ALA A 304 2.90 -4.46 11.44
C ALA A 304 4.00 -5.08 10.59
N LEU A 305 5.19 -4.46 10.54
CA LEU A 305 6.33 -5.00 9.82
C LEU A 305 6.78 -6.34 10.40
N GLY A 306 6.86 -6.45 11.73
CA GLY A 306 7.21 -7.68 12.42
C GLY A 306 6.25 -8.83 12.14
N ILE A 307 4.94 -8.58 12.15
CA ILE A 307 3.91 -9.58 11.83
C ILE A 307 4.00 -10.03 10.37
N LEU A 308 4.16 -9.08 9.44
CA LEU A 308 4.27 -9.39 8.01
C LEU A 308 5.50 -10.22 7.70
N LEU A 309 6.66 -9.85 8.27
CA LEU A 309 7.91 -10.59 8.07
C LEU A 309 7.92 -11.94 8.79
N LEU A 310 7.28 -12.05 9.96
CA LEU A 310 7.02 -13.35 10.61
C LEU A 310 6.17 -14.26 9.72
N GLY A 311 5.08 -13.73 9.16
CA GLY A 311 4.21 -14.48 8.26
C GLY A 311 4.95 -14.96 7.02
N ALA A 312 5.77 -14.10 6.42
CA ALA A 312 6.63 -14.50 5.31
C ALA A 312 7.63 -15.59 5.72
N ALA A 313 8.32 -15.44 6.86
CA ALA A 313 9.28 -16.44 7.33
C ALA A 313 8.64 -17.81 7.60
N LEU A 314 7.44 -17.84 8.21
CA LEU A 314 6.72 -19.09 8.48
C LEU A 314 6.16 -19.73 7.23
N THR A 315 5.61 -18.94 6.29
CA THR A 315 4.98 -19.47 5.07
C THR A 315 5.99 -19.96 4.02
N VAL A 316 7.22 -19.44 4.04
CA VAL A 316 8.29 -19.90 3.14
C VAL A 316 8.56 -21.41 3.31
N HIS A 317 8.45 -21.96 4.53
CA HIS A 317 8.65 -23.39 4.78
C HIS A 317 7.74 -24.32 3.97
N PRO A 318 6.41 -24.22 4.05
CA PRO A 318 5.50 -25.08 3.29
C PRO A 318 5.39 -24.68 1.81
N VAL A 319 5.66 -23.42 1.43
CA VAL A 319 5.43 -22.93 0.07
C VAL A 319 6.64 -23.16 -0.84
N LEU A 320 7.85 -22.91 -0.34
CA LEU A 320 9.04 -22.91 -1.19
C LEU A 320 9.33 -24.28 -1.84
N PRO A 321 9.25 -25.42 -1.12
CA PRO A 321 9.43 -26.75 -1.73
C PRO A 321 8.41 -27.09 -2.83
N LEU A 322 7.26 -26.41 -2.86
CA LEU A 322 6.25 -26.59 -3.92
C LEU A 322 6.58 -25.80 -5.19
N LEU A 323 7.42 -24.77 -5.08
CA LEU A 323 7.71 -23.82 -6.15
C LEU A 323 9.09 -24.00 -6.76
N THR A 324 10.03 -24.58 -6.02
CA THR A 324 11.44 -24.67 -6.42
C THR A 324 12.00 -26.07 -6.21
N PRO A 325 12.95 -26.52 -7.06
CA PRO A 325 13.63 -27.79 -6.86
C PRO A 325 14.39 -27.88 -5.52
N ASP A 326 14.62 -29.11 -5.05
CA ASP A 326 15.31 -29.40 -3.78
C ASP A 326 16.71 -28.78 -3.68
N ALA A 327 17.36 -28.52 -4.82
CA ALA A 327 18.66 -27.85 -4.89
C ALA A 327 18.66 -26.44 -4.25
N PHE A 328 17.51 -25.76 -4.22
CA PHE A 328 17.32 -24.47 -3.53
C PHE A 328 16.75 -24.62 -2.11
N GLY A 329 16.45 -25.85 -1.67
CA GLY A 329 15.89 -26.16 -0.35
C GLY A 329 16.67 -25.54 0.83
N PRO A 330 18.01 -25.50 0.83
CA PRO A 330 18.76 -24.87 1.93
C PRO A 330 18.47 -23.36 2.12
N ALA A 331 17.90 -22.69 1.11
CA ALA A 331 17.54 -21.27 1.21
C ALA A 331 16.38 -21.02 2.17
N VAL A 332 15.50 -22.01 2.39
CA VAL A 332 14.28 -21.87 3.21
C VAL A 332 14.62 -21.30 4.60
N ASP A 333 15.63 -21.87 5.25
CA ASP A 333 16.03 -21.47 6.60
C ASP A 333 16.81 -20.14 6.63
N LEU A 334 17.56 -19.83 5.56
CA LEU A 334 18.29 -18.56 5.43
C LEU A 334 17.34 -17.37 5.24
N ILE A 335 16.22 -17.56 4.53
CA ILE A 335 15.24 -16.49 4.26
C ILE A 335 14.73 -15.87 5.55
N ALA A 336 14.47 -16.66 6.61
CA ALA A 336 13.99 -16.12 7.88
C ALA A 336 15.00 -15.15 8.54
N VAL A 337 16.29 -15.47 8.52
CA VAL A 337 17.36 -14.60 9.05
C VAL A 337 17.53 -13.36 8.17
N ILE A 338 17.40 -13.50 6.85
CA ILE A 338 17.43 -12.37 5.91
C ILE A 338 16.23 -11.43 6.14
N LEU A 339 15.03 -11.98 6.40
CA LEU A 339 13.85 -11.17 6.74
C LEU A 339 14.04 -10.44 8.07
N LEU A 340 14.71 -11.07 9.06
CA LEU A 340 15.12 -10.39 10.29
C LEU A 340 16.10 -9.24 10.02
N ALA A 341 17.10 -9.45 9.16
CA ALA A 341 17.99 -8.39 8.73
C ALA A 341 17.20 -7.22 8.11
N LEU A 342 16.26 -7.52 7.21
CA LEU A 342 15.42 -6.52 6.55
C LEU A 342 14.43 -5.82 7.50
N PHE A 343 13.96 -6.50 8.55
CA PHE A 343 13.21 -5.87 9.64
C PHE A 343 14.04 -4.79 10.32
N VAL A 344 15.30 -5.11 10.68
CA VAL A 344 16.21 -4.15 11.32
C VAL A 344 16.50 -2.98 10.37
N TYR A 345 16.72 -3.25 9.09
CA TYR A 345 16.86 -2.20 8.06
C TYR A 345 15.61 -1.29 7.99
N GLY A 346 14.40 -1.86 8.09
CA GLY A 346 13.15 -1.10 8.10
C GLY A 346 13.06 -0.07 9.23
N LEU A 347 13.71 -0.31 10.38
CA LEU A 347 13.76 0.65 11.50
C LEU A 347 14.48 1.95 11.12
N GLN A 348 15.40 1.91 10.16
CA GLN A 348 16.10 3.11 9.68
C GLN A 348 15.14 4.22 9.23
N ILE A 349 14.02 3.85 8.58
CA ILE A 349 13.00 4.79 8.07
C ILE A 349 12.42 5.64 9.22
N GLN A 350 12.42 5.10 10.44
CA GLN A 350 11.99 5.82 11.64
C GLN A 350 13.16 6.62 12.25
N PHE A 351 14.35 6.03 12.30
CA PHE A 351 15.51 6.65 12.95
C PHE A 351 16.08 7.84 12.18
N GLU A 352 15.83 7.97 10.88
CA GLU A 352 16.23 9.14 10.09
C GLU A 352 15.33 10.38 10.29
N VAL A 353 14.12 10.21 10.84
CA VAL A 353 13.12 11.28 10.99
C VAL A 353 13.67 12.54 11.69
N PRO A 354 14.41 12.45 12.82
CA PRO A 354 15.00 13.63 13.45
C PRO A 354 15.96 14.40 12.53
N ALA A 355 16.78 13.71 11.74
CA ALA A 355 17.70 14.35 10.80
C ALA A 355 16.96 15.05 9.65
N LEU A 356 15.88 14.44 9.15
CA LEU A 356 15.02 15.05 8.13
C LEU A 356 14.33 16.32 8.63
N LEU A 357 13.78 16.29 9.84
CA LEU A 357 13.13 17.45 10.46
C LEU A 357 14.13 18.57 10.76
N ALA A 358 15.34 18.22 11.19
CA ALA A 358 16.42 19.18 11.46
C ALA A 358 17.18 19.64 10.20
N LYS A 359 16.85 19.10 9.01
CA LYS A 359 17.58 19.33 7.75
C LYS A 359 19.09 19.02 7.84
N ARG A 360 19.47 18.02 8.66
CA ARG A 360 20.85 17.58 8.88
C ARG A 360 21.07 16.16 8.35
N THR A 361 20.80 15.95 7.06
CA THR A 361 20.90 14.62 6.41
C THR A 361 22.32 14.06 6.35
N SER A 362 23.35 14.89 6.54
CA SER A 362 24.74 14.43 6.69
C SER A 362 24.95 13.49 7.87
N LEU A 363 24.06 13.50 8.87
CA LEU A 363 24.10 12.59 10.02
C LEU A 363 23.80 11.13 9.64
N LEU A 364 23.26 10.87 8.45
CA LEU A 364 22.97 9.52 7.96
C LEU A 364 24.23 8.84 7.40
N VAL A 365 25.21 9.62 6.94
CA VAL A 365 26.44 9.10 6.29
C VAL A 365 27.28 8.22 7.22
N PRO A 366 27.54 8.61 8.50
CA PRO A 366 28.29 7.74 9.42
C PRO A 366 27.62 6.39 9.65
N GLY A 367 26.28 6.34 9.66
CA GLY A 367 25.55 5.08 9.74
C GLY A 367 25.87 4.18 8.56
N SER A 368 25.80 4.70 7.32
CA SER A 368 26.10 3.92 6.12
C SER A 368 27.54 3.41 6.11
N ILE A 369 28.50 4.23 6.54
CA ILE A 369 29.90 3.83 6.67
C ILE A 369 30.05 2.71 7.70
N ALA A 370 29.40 2.83 8.87
CA ALA A 370 29.39 1.77 9.88
C ALA A 370 28.83 0.46 9.30
N GLY A 371 27.72 0.52 8.57
CA GLY A 371 27.14 -0.63 7.87
C GLY A 371 28.13 -1.29 6.91
N VAL A 372 28.77 -0.54 6.00
CA VAL A 372 29.75 -1.09 5.04
C VAL A 372 30.93 -1.76 5.76
N ILE A 373 31.50 -1.11 6.78
CA ILE A 373 32.62 -1.67 7.54
C ILE A 373 32.21 -2.97 8.24
N THR A 374 31.06 -2.97 8.92
CA THR A 374 30.51 -4.17 9.58
C THR A 374 30.24 -5.29 8.57
N ASN A 375 29.73 -4.97 7.38
CA ASN A 375 29.45 -5.95 6.34
C ASN A 375 30.73 -6.66 5.89
N VAL A 376 31.75 -5.90 5.51
CA VAL A 376 33.03 -6.47 5.03
C VAL A 376 33.73 -7.24 6.14
N ALA A 377 33.82 -6.67 7.35
CA ALA A 377 34.48 -7.31 8.48
C ALA A 377 33.81 -8.62 8.89
N LEU A 378 32.49 -8.63 9.10
CA LEU A 378 31.80 -9.83 9.59
C LEU A 378 31.63 -10.89 8.51
N ASN A 379 31.44 -10.54 7.24
CA ASN A 379 31.44 -11.57 6.20
C ASN A 379 32.82 -12.25 6.09
N THR A 380 33.91 -11.49 6.20
CA THR A 380 35.26 -12.05 6.16
C THR A 380 35.57 -12.92 7.39
N LEU A 381 35.02 -12.56 8.56
CA LEU A 381 35.27 -13.26 9.82
C LEU A 381 34.34 -14.46 10.06
N LEU A 382 33.04 -14.34 9.77
CA LEU A 382 32.03 -15.34 10.15
C LEU A 382 31.78 -16.39 9.06
N VAL A 383 31.85 -16.02 7.78
CA VAL A 383 31.57 -16.95 6.67
C VAL A 383 32.52 -18.16 6.67
N PRO A 384 33.84 -18.03 6.94
CA PRO A 384 34.73 -19.20 6.98
C PRO A 384 34.34 -20.26 8.03
N TYR A 385 33.71 -19.85 9.13
CA TYR A 385 33.34 -20.77 10.22
C TYR A 385 31.86 -21.22 10.17
N LEU A 386 30.97 -20.37 9.66
CA LEU A 386 29.52 -20.58 9.69
C LEU A 386 28.89 -20.73 8.30
N GLY A 387 29.67 -20.64 7.23
CA GLY A 387 29.20 -20.68 5.84
C GLY A 387 28.11 -19.63 5.57
N LEU A 388 27.03 -20.06 4.91
CA LEU A 388 25.89 -19.19 4.56
C LEU A 388 25.20 -18.55 5.77
N TRP A 389 25.21 -19.23 6.92
CA TRP A 389 24.66 -18.66 8.16
C TRP A 389 25.51 -17.47 8.65
N GLY A 390 26.84 -17.54 8.47
CA GLY A 390 27.74 -16.43 8.73
C GLY A 390 27.40 -15.21 7.89
N ALA A 391 27.08 -15.41 6.61
CA ALA A 391 26.66 -14.34 5.71
C ALA A 391 25.30 -13.73 6.11
N ALA A 392 24.32 -14.56 6.46
CA ALA A 392 22.99 -14.11 6.87
C ALA A 392 23.03 -13.28 8.17
N TRP A 393 23.76 -13.75 9.19
CA TRP A 393 23.93 -13.00 10.45
C TRP A 393 24.79 -11.74 10.28
N SER A 394 25.77 -11.77 9.36
CA SER A 394 26.52 -10.56 8.98
C SER A 394 25.61 -9.48 8.41
N SER A 395 24.57 -9.84 7.64
CA SER A 395 23.55 -8.89 7.17
C SER A 395 22.73 -8.28 8.30
N VAL A 396 22.32 -9.08 9.30
CA VAL A 396 21.61 -8.57 10.48
C VAL A 396 22.47 -7.53 11.22
N ALA A 397 23.74 -7.87 11.46
CA ALA A 397 24.68 -6.98 12.13
C ALA A 397 24.99 -5.72 11.31
N THR A 398 25.10 -5.85 9.97
CA THR A 398 25.27 -4.71 9.04
C THR A 398 24.14 -3.70 9.19
N TYR A 399 22.89 -4.16 9.13
CA TYR A 399 21.74 -3.26 9.23
C TYR A 399 21.51 -2.75 10.65
N ALA A 400 21.90 -3.51 11.68
CA ALA A 400 21.92 -3.04 13.05
C ALA A 400 22.92 -1.89 13.22
N ALA A 401 24.17 -2.07 12.75
CA ALA A 401 25.18 -1.01 12.76
C ALA A 401 24.67 0.25 12.03
N TYR A 402 24.12 0.08 10.84
CA TYR A 402 23.53 1.18 10.07
C TYR A 402 22.43 1.94 10.83
N SER A 403 21.45 1.19 11.35
CA SER A 403 20.25 1.77 11.96
C SER A 403 20.53 2.37 13.34
N PHE A 404 21.26 1.66 14.20
CA PHE A 404 21.50 2.10 15.57
C PHE A 404 22.57 3.19 15.67
N THR A 405 23.55 3.24 14.75
CA THR A 405 24.43 4.43 14.63
C THR A 405 23.63 5.65 14.22
N THR A 406 22.72 5.51 13.25
CA THR A 406 21.83 6.60 12.83
C THR A 406 20.97 7.08 14.00
N LEU A 407 20.33 6.15 14.73
CA LEU A 407 19.54 6.46 15.92
C LEU A 407 20.35 7.27 16.93
N PHE A 408 21.55 6.81 17.28
CA PHE A 408 22.40 7.47 18.27
C PHE A 408 22.75 8.91 17.86
N LEU A 409 23.08 9.14 16.60
CA LEU A 409 23.43 10.47 16.09
C LEU A 409 22.20 11.39 15.98
N CYS A 410 21.08 10.86 15.48
CA CYS A 410 19.85 11.62 15.26
C CYS A 410 19.14 11.97 16.58
N HIS A 411 19.21 11.08 17.58
CA HIS A 411 18.64 11.31 18.90
C HIS A 411 19.28 12.50 19.62
N LYS A 412 20.57 12.78 19.37
CA LYS A 412 21.26 13.97 19.90
C LYS A 412 20.73 15.29 19.34
N VAL A 413 20.09 15.26 18.16
CA VAL A 413 19.53 16.46 17.51
C VAL A 413 18.10 16.70 17.95
N ARG A 414 17.27 15.65 17.93
CA ARG A 414 15.92 15.68 18.47
C ARG A 414 15.60 14.31 19.07
N PRO A 415 15.44 14.21 20.40
CA PRO A 415 15.11 12.95 21.03
C PRO A 415 13.63 12.64 20.81
N LEU A 416 13.35 11.59 20.03
CA LEU A 416 12.01 11.00 19.95
C LEU A 416 11.91 9.88 20.99
N ALA A 417 10.83 9.89 21.76
CA ALA A 417 10.57 8.93 22.84
C ALA A 417 10.04 7.60 22.28
N TYR A 418 10.90 6.82 21.62
CA TYR A 418 10.48 5.53 21.08
C TYR A 418 10.06 4.55 22.20
N PRO A 419 8.96 3.81 22.03
CA PRO A 419 8.46 2.86 23.01
C PRO A 419 9.31 1.56 22.99
N TRP A 420 10.54 1.63 23.50
CA TRP A 420 11.53 0.53 23.43
C TRP A 420 11.10 -0.75 24.13
N ARG A 421 10.64 -0.64 25.38
CA ARG A 421 10.23 -1.81 26.19
C ARG A 421 9.15 -2.65 25.49
N PRO A 422 8.01 -2.07 25.06
CA PRO A 422 7.01 -2.84 24.33
C PRO A 422 7.53 -3.33 22.97
N SER A 423 8.32 -2.54 22.24
CA SER A 423 8.90 -2.98 20.96
C SER A 423 9.80 -4.20 21.10
N LEU A 424 10.64 -4.24 22.14
CA LEU A 424 11.51 -5.38 22.44
C LEU A 424 10.70 -6.60 22.87
N ALA A 425 9.66 -6.43 23.68
CA ALA A 425 8.78 -7.52 24.10
C ALA A 425 8.01 -8.13 22.91
N ALA A 426 7.48 -7.28 22.02
CA ALA A 426 6.83 -7.71 20.78
C ALA A 426 7.80 -8.46 19.87
N GLY A 427 9.00 -7.90 19.64
CA GLY A 427 10.05 -8.54 18.86
C GLY A 427 10.46 -9.91 19.42
N ALA A 428 10.70 -10.00 20.73
CA ALA A 428 11.02 -11.26 21.40
C ALA A 428 9.90 -12.28 21.21
N GLY A 429 8.63 -11.90 21.40
CA GLY A 429 7.51 -12.79 21.22
C GLY A 429 7.33 -13.28 19.77
N LEU A 430 7.54 -12.41 18.78
CA LEU A 430 7.53 -12.79 17.36
C LEU A 430 8.63 -13.81 17.04
N VAL A 431 9.86 -13.58 17.53
CA VAL A 431 10.99 -14.51 17.35
C VAL A 431 10.73 -15.84 18.07
N THR A 432 10.22 -15.81 19.30
CA THR A 432 9.85 -17.03 20.03
C THR A 432 8.77 -17.81 19.28
N SER A 433 7.77 -17.12 18.73
CA SER A 433 6.69 -17.75 17.95
C SER A 433 7.23 -18.40 16.68
N TYR A 434 8.18 -17.75 15.99
CA TYR A 434 8.89 -18.35 14.86
C TYR A 434 9.60 -19.64 15.28
N CYS A 435 10.43 -19.59 16.33
CA CYS A 435 11.18 -20.74 16.80
C CYS A 435 10.26 -21.90 17.24
N LEU A 436 9.16 -21.61 17.95
CA LEU A 436 8.19 -22.61 18.36
C LEU A 436 7.53 -23.27 17.14
N CYS A 437 7.06 -22.49 16.17
CA CYS A 437 6.45 -23.05 14.96
C CYS A 437 7.48 -23.87 14.16
N ARG A 438 8.66 -23.32 13.92
CA ARG A 438 9.70 -23.90 13.06
C ARG A 438 10.32 -25.17 13.62
N PHE A 439 10.68 -25.18 14.91
CA PHE A 439 11.45 -26.28 15.50
C PHE A 439 10.60 -27.28 16.27
N TYR A 440 9.41 -26.88 16.75
CA TYR A 440 8.55 -27.77 17.55
C TYR A 440 7.26 -28.19 16.86
N LEU A 441 6.66 -27.37 15.98
CA LEU A 441 5.39 -27.72 15.33
C LEU A 441 5.60 -28.32 13.95
N PHE A 442 6.27 -27.59 13.05
CA PHE A 442 6.40 -27.91 11.63
C PHE A 442 7.00 -29.29 11.33
N PRO A 443 7.98 -29.82 12.09
CA PRO A 443 8.51 -31.16 11.84
C PRO A 443 7.47 -32.29 11.95
N TYR A 444 6.35 -32.06 12.64
CA TYR A 444 5.35 -33.10 12.91
C TYR A 444 4.05 -32.92 12.12
N VAL A 445 3.96 -31.91 11.25
CA VAL A 445 2.72 -31.55 10.55
C VAL A 445 2.94 -31.30 9.06
N GLY A 446 1.97 -31.68 8.23
CA GLY A 446 2.01 -31.46 6.78
C GLY A 446 1.86 -30.00 6.38
N ALA A 447 2.22 -29.67 5.12
CA ALA A 447 2.28 -28.31 4.60
C ALA A 447 0.99 -27.49 4.80
N THR A 448 -0.19 -28.09 4.62
CA THR A 448 -1.49 -27.44 4.84
C THR A 448 -1.65 -26.95 6.29
N LEU A 449 -1.22 -27.77 7.26
CA LEU A 449 -1.32 -27.44 8.67
C LEU A 449 -0.23 -26.43 9.08
N GLN A 450 0.96 -26.48 8.46
CA GLN A 450 1.98 -25.43 8.62
C GLN A 450 1.46 -24.06 8.15
N LEU A 451 0.78 -24.01 7.00
CA LEU A 451 0.15 -22.79 6.49
C LEU A 451 -0.94 -22.28 7.44
N LEU A 452 -1.82 -23.15 7.91
CA LEU A 452 -2.85 -22.78 8.88
C LEU A 452 -2.24 -22.24 10.18
N ALA A 453 -1.23 -22.91 10.73
CA ALA A 453 -0.51 -22.46 11.92
C ALA A 453 0.16 -21.10 11.71
N SER A 454 0.73 -20.85 10.53
CA SER A 454 1.31 -19.56 10.16
C SER A 454 0.26 -18.44 10.18
N VAL A 455 -0.90 -18.68 9.55
CA VAL A 455 -2.02 -17.70 9.52
C VAL A 455 -2.55 -17.43 10.92
N LEU A 456 -2.75 -18.48 11.73
CA LEU A 456 -3.22 -18.34 13.11
C LEU A 456 -2.21 -17.59 13.98
N CYS A 457 -0.92 -17.87 13.84
CA CYS A 457 0.14 -17.18 14.55
C CYS A 457 0.17 -15.68 14.21
N CYS A 458 0.12 -15.33 12.93
CA CYS A 458 0.02 -13.94 12.49
C CYS A 458 -1.26 -13.26 12.97
N GLY A 459 -2.40 -13.97 12.92
CA GLY A 459 -3.69 -13.47 13.42
C GLY A 459 -3.66 -13.19 14.92
N PHE A 460 -3.07 -14.08 15.72
CA PHE A 460 -2.86 -13.88 17.15
C PHE A 460 -2.07 -12.60 17.44
N TRP A 461 -0.92 -12.42 16.77
CA TRP A 461 -0.09 -11.23 16.96
C TRP A 461 -0.75 -9.95 16.43
N ALA A 462 -1.52 -10.02 15.34
CA ALA A 462 -2.29 -8.90 14.83
C ALA A 462 -3.37 -8.45 15.84
N ILE A 463 -4.10 -9.39 16.44
CA ILE A 463 -5.07 -9.08 17.49
C ILE A 463 -4.37 -8.49 18.72
N LEU A 464 -3.25 -9.08 19.15
CA LEU A 464 -2.53 -8.67 20.35
C LEU A 464 -1.88 -7.30 20.23
N LEU A 465 -1.21 -7.01 19.11
CA LEU A 465 -0.42 -5.78 18.93
C LEU A 465 -1.18 -4.65 18.24
N LEU A 466 -2.15 -4.97 17.36
CA LEU A 466 -2.90 -3.99 16.57
C LEU A 466 -4.38 -3.91 16.99
N GLY A 467 -4.87 -4.79 17.86
CA GLY A 467 -6.21 -4.71 18.44
C GLY A 467 -6.35 -3.56 19.46
N LYS A 468 -7.57 -3.36 19.97
CA LYS A 468 -7.88 -2.26 20.91
C LYS A 468 -6.96 -2.26 22.14
N ASP A 469 -6.68 -3.44 22.69
CA ASP A 469 -5.81 -3.59 23.86
C ASP A 469 -4.33 -3.36 23.52
N GLY A 470 -3.88 -3.79 22.33
CA GLY A 470 -2.54 -3.49 21.80
C GLY A 470 -2.32 -1.99 21.59
N ILE A 471 -3.30 -1.30 21.01
CA ILE A 471 -3.28 0.17 20.89
C ILE A 471 -3.23 0.83 22.28
N GLY A 472 -3.94 0.28 23.26
CA GLY A 472 -3.87 0.71 24.66
C GLY A 472 -2.50 0.47 25.31
N TRP A 473 -1.83 -0.64 24.98
CA TRP A 473 -0.49 -0.99 25.45
C TRP A 473 0.59 -0.02 24.94
N TRP A 474 0.47 0.44 23.70
CA TRP A 474 1.33 1.49 23.15
C TRP A 474 1.09 2.86 23.81
N ARG A 475 -0.14 3.14 24.27
CA ARG A 475 -0.54 4.41 24.92
C ARG A 475 -0.26 4.48 26.42
N SER A 476 -0.36 3.36 27.14
CA SER A 476 -0.40 3.34 28.62
C SER A 476 0.94 3.63 29.31
N ARG A 477 2.06 3.68 28.58
CA ARG A 477 3.41 3.92 29.15
C ARG A 477 4.02 5.29 28.82
N HIS A 478 3.27 6.18 28.16
CA HIS A 478 3.71 7.57 27.87
C HIS A 478 2.94 8.64 28.64
N ARG A 479 2.19 8.26 29.69
CA ARG A 479 1.66 9.27 30.61
C ARG A 479 2.81 9.88 31.43
N HIS A 480 3.21 11.09 31.06
CA HIS A 480 3.74 12.03 32.05
C HIS A 480 2.67 12.26 33.14
N PRO A 481 3.03 12.40 34.43
CA PRO A 481 2.06 12.50 35.53
C PRO A 481 1.19 13.77 35.53
N GLU A 482 1.39 14.70 34.59
CA GLU A 482 0.73 16.01 34.58
C GLU A 482 0.09 16.27 33.22
N SER A 483 -1.14 15.80 33.01
CA SER A 483 -2.11 16.37 32.05
C SER A 483 -3.41 15.56 32.10
N GLN A 484 -4.08 15.60 33.25
CA GLN A 484 -5.53 15.45 33.29
C GLN A 484 -6.16 16.84 33.25
N THR A 485 -6.26 17.41 32.06
CA THR A 485 -7.17 18.53 31.82
C THR A 485 -7.73 18.46 30.41
N CYS A 486 -9.06 18.32 30.36
CA CYS A 486 -9.97 18.64 29.27
C CYS A 486 -9.84 17.83 27.96
N LEU A 487 -10.65 16.78 27.87
CA LEU A 487 -11.17 16.29 26.61
C LEU A 487 -12.24 17.28 26.10
N GLU A 488 -11.85 18.17 25.20
CA GLU A 488 -12.79 18.83 24.29
C GLU A 488 -12.79 18.07 22.96
N HIS A 489 -13.96 17.56 22.58
CA HIS A 489 -14.21 17.05 21.25
C HIS A 489 -14.19 18.21 20.26
N PRO A 490 -13.32 18.22 19.23
CA PRO A 490 -13.47 19.16 18.13
C PRO A 490 -14.66 18.70 17.29
N HIS A 491 -15.69 19.53 17.24
CA HIS A 491 -16.75 19.44 16.23
C HIS A 491 -16.12 19.32 14.84
N ALA A 492 -16.49 18.27 14.13
CA ALA A 492 -16.12 18.11 12.73
C ALA A 492 -16.85 19.18 11.91
N ASP A 493 -16.09 20.15 11.41
CA ASP A 493 -16.52 21.07 10.37
C ASP A 493 -16.97 20.26 9.14
N MET A 494 -18.28 20.21 8.95
CA MET A 494 -18.91 19.73 7.73
C MET A 494 -18.74 20.81 6.66
N GLN A 495 -17.55 20.86 6.06
CA GLN A 495 -17.28 21.71 4.89
C GLN A 495 -17.95 21.11 3.65
N ALA A 496 -19.18 21.54 3.38
CA ALA A 496 -19.70 21.60 2.03
C ALA A 496 -18.83 22.57 1.23
N SER A 497 -17.91 22.03 0.42
CA SER A 497 -17.12 22.80 -0.52
C SER A 497 -17.05 22.06 -1.86
N SER A 498 -17.37 22.79 -2.92
CA SER A 498 -17.40 22.41 -4.33
C SER A 498 -16.70 21.09 -4.68
N GLU A 499 -17.48 20.08 -5.06
CA GLU A 499 -16.95 18.78 -5.49
C GLU A 499 -16.10 18.94 -6.76
N GLY A 500 -14.79 19.07 -6.59
CA GLY A 500 -13.87 19.08 -7.73
C GLY A 500 -14.01 17.80 -8.53
N GLY A 501 -14.19 17.91 -9.86
CA GLY A 501 -14.40 16.79 -10.77
C GLY A 501 -13.32 15.69 -10.76
N PHE A 502 -12.23 15.88 -10.01
CA PHE A 502 -11.29 14.80 -9.70
C PHE A 502 -11.83 13.74 -8.76
N ARG A 503 -12.36 14.18 -7.62
CA ARG A 503 -12.88 13.26 -6.61
C ARG A 503 -14.02 12.49 -7.23
N ALA A 504 -14.84 13.14 -8.06
CA ALA A 504 -15.86 12.50 -8.89
C ALA A 504 -15.27 11.45 -9.85
N LEU A 505 -14.20 11.76 -10.59
CA LEU A 505 -13.56 10.79 -11.51
C LEU A 505 -12.86 9.63 -10.77
N ALA A 506 -12.16 9.90 -9.67
CA ALA A 506 -11.54 8.86 -8.85
C ALA A 506 -12.59 7.94 -8.22
N LYS A 507 -13.68 8.51 -7.67
CA LYS A 507 -14.85 7.75 -7.21
C LYS A 507 -15.43 6.90 -8.36
N SER A 508 -15.57 7.47 -9.56
CA SER A 508 -16.08 6.76 -10.74
C SER A 508 -15.18 5.60 -11.18
N LEU A 509 -13.86 5.77 -11.16
CA LEU A 509 -12.90 4.71 -11.48
C LEU A 509 -12.91 3.58 -10.45
N VAL A 510 -12.93 3.92 -9.16
CA VAL A 510 -13.05 2.93 -8.08
C VAL A 510 -14.36 2.15 -8.24
N GLN A 511 -15.47 2.84 -8.52
CA GLN A 511 -16.75 2.19 -8.80
C GLN A 511 -16.67 1.26 -10.03
N LEU A 512 -16.02 1.67 -11.11
CA LEU A 512 -15.89 0.86 -12.32
C LEU A 512 -15.04 -0.40 -12.10
N ILE A 513 -13.93 -0.27 -11.36
CA ILE A 513 -13.10 -1.41 -10.94
C ILE A 513 -13.90 -2.36 -10.05
N CYS A 514 -14.60 -1.83 -9.03
CA CYS A 514 -15.42 -2.65 -8.14
C CYS A 514 -16.55 -3.35 -8.90
N MET A 515 -17.18 -2.68 -9.87
CA MET A 515 -18.17 -3.29 -10.77
C MET A 515 -17.55 -4.43 -11.60
N ALA A 516 -16.36 -4.24 -12.17
CA ALA A 516 -15.67 -5.29 -12.91
C ALA A 516 -15.33 -6.50 -12.02
N ILE A 517 -14.87 -6.26 -10.79
CA ILE A 517 -14.56 -7.31 -9.80
C ILE A 517 -15.83 -8.05 -9.36
N MET A 518 -16.94 -7.34 -9.19
CA MET A 518 -18.21 -7.93 -8.71
C MET A 518 -19.09 -8.49 -9.83
N LEU A 519 -18.78 -8.23 -11.10
CA LEU A 519 -19.54 -8.75 -12.24
C LEU A 519 -19.58 -10.30 -12.26
N PRO A 520 -18.47 -11.04 -12.07
CA PRO A 520 -18.52 -12.50 -11.96
C PRO A 520 -19.39 -12.97 -10.79
N ALA A 521 -19.31 -12.31 -9.63
CA ALA A 521 -20.13 -12.63 -8.47
C ALA A 521 -21.63 -12.38 -8.74
N ALA A 522 -21.97 -11.28 -9.42
CA ALA A 522 -23.33 -10.96 -9.82
C ALA A 522 -23.89 -11.96 -10.86
N LEU A 523 -23.07 -12.39 -11.83
CA LEU A 523 -23.43 -13.44 -12.78
C LEU A 523 -23.64 -14.79 -12.06
N PHE A 524 -22.78 -15.11 -11.09
CA PHE A 524 -22.91 -16.32 -10.31
C PHE A 524 -24.16 -16.29 -9.40
N TYR A 525 -24.50 -15.13 -8.83
CA TYR A 525 -25.80 -14.91 -8.17
C TYR A 525 -26.98 -15.22 -9.10
N ARG A 526 -26.97 -14.78 -10.37
CA ARG A 526 -28.07 -15.06 -11.32
C ARG A 526 -28.27 -16.55 -11.53
N VAL A 527 -27.19 -17.33 -11.59
CA VAL A 527 -27.25 -18.80 -11.66
C VAL A 527 -27.83 -19.38 -10.37
N HIS A 528 -27.34 -18.92 -9.21
CA HIS A 528 -27.87 -19.33 -7.90
C HIS A 528 -29.35 -19.01 -7.70
N ALA A 529 -29.82 -17.87 -8.20
CA ALA A 529 -31.21 -17.44 -8.11
C ALA A 529 -32.15 -18.37 -8.90
N ILE A 530 -31.70 -18.96 -10.01
CA ILE A 530 -32.46 -19.98 -10.76
C ILE A 530 -32.64 -21.26 -9.94
N VAL A 531 -31.63 -21.64 -9.15
CA VAL A 531 -31.63 -22.91 -8.40
C VAL A 531 -32.32 -22.79 -7.04
N LEU A 532 -32.08 -21.71 -6.31
CA LEU A 532 -32.49 -21.56 -4.90
C LEU A 532 -33.69 -20.60 -4.71
N GLY A 533 -34.11 -19.91 -5.77
CA GLY A 533 -35.02 -18.77 -5.70
C GLY A 533 -34.28 -17.45 -5.47
N SER A 534 -34.84 -16.35 -5.99
CA SER A 534 -34.24 -15.00 -5.94
C SER A 534 -33.91 -14.55 -4.52
N ASP A 535 -34.86 -14.70 -3.60
CA ASP A 535 -34.77 -14.11 -2.27
C ASP A 535 -33.73 -14.82 -1.41
N ARG A 536 -33.74 -16.16 -1.44
CA ARG A 536 -32.78 -16.99 -0.70
C ARG A 536 -31.37 -16.80 -1.23
N ALA A 537 -31.21 -16.79 -2.56
CA ALA A 537 -29.92 -16.53 -3.17
C ALA A 537 -29.41 -15.13 -2.80
N PHE A 538 -30.26 -14.10 -2.96
CA PHE A 538 -29.89 -12.72 -2.67
C PHE A 538 -29.51 -12.51 -1.21
N SER A 539 -30.30 -13.03 -0.27
CA SER A 539 -30.00 -12.97 1.17
C SER A 539 -28.66 -13.64 1.49
N GLY A 540 -28.35 -14.80 0.91
CA GLY A 540 -27.07 -15.49 1.12
C GLY A 540 -25.88 -14.66 0.61
N TRP A 541 -26.01 -14.06 -0.56
CA TRP A 541 -24.98 -13.15 -1.10
C TRP A 541 -24.84 -11.87 -0.29
N SER A 542 -25.95 -11.30 0.18
CA SER A 542 -25.92 -10.13 1.05
C SER A 542 -25.21 -10.43 2.36
N GLN A 543 -25.41 -11.61 2.96
CA GLN A 543 -24.70 -12.05 4.16
C GLN A 543 -23.20 -12.21 3.89
N LEU A 544 -22.82 -12.91 2.82
CA LEU A 544 -21.42 -13.11 2.45
C LEU A 544 -20.69 -11.77 2.28
N LEU A 545 -21.29 -10.83 1.55
CA LEU A 545 -20.68 -9.53 1.29
C LEU A 545 -20.68 -8.62 2.52
N SER A 546 -21.61 -8.82 3.47
CA SER A 546 -21.64 -8.08 4.74
C SER A 546 -20.39 -8.31 5.60
N LEU A 547 -19.69 -9.43 5.39
CA LEU A 547 -18.44 -9.81 6.09
C LEU A 547 -17.21 -9.04 5.60
N MET A 548 -17.31 -8.24 4.54
CA MET A 548 -16.18 -7.48 4.00
C MET A 548 -16.03 -6.12 4.70
N PRO A 549 -14.96 -5.88 5.50
CA PRO A 549 -14.81 -4.67 6.28
C PRO A 549 -14.25 -3.49 5.47
N GLY A 550 -14.36 -2.29 6.06
CA GLY A 550 -13.71 -1.07 5.59
C GLY A 550 -14.31 -0.46 4.31
N LEU A 551 -13.62 0.55 3.78
CA LEU A 551 -14.06 1.32 2.60
C LEU A 551 -14.14 0.45 1.33
N LEU A 552 -13.25 -0.54 1.19
CA LEU A 552 -13.29 -1.49 0.09
C LEU A 552 -14.60 -2.31 0.14
N GLY A 553 -14.97 -2.83 1.32
CA GLY A 553 -16.22 -3.57 1.50
C GLY A 553 -17.46 -2.73 1.19
N VAL A 554 -17.44 -1.43 1.47
CA VAL A 554 -18.52 -0.50 1.08
C VAL A 554 -18.66 -0.43 -0.44
N HIS A 555 -17.56 -0.23 -1.16
CA HIS A 555 -17.59 -0.10 -2.62
C HIS A 555 -17.92 -1.42 -3.34
N LEU A 556 -17.43 -2.55 -2.85
CA LEU A 556 -17.75 -3.87 -3.41
C LEU A 556 -19.23 -4.24 -3.19
N ARG A 557 -19.78 -3.97 -2.01
CA ARG A 557 -21.21 -4.16 -1.75
C ARG A 557 -22.07 -3.30 -2.64
N ASN A 558 -21.80 -1.99 -2.71
CA ASN A 558 -22.54 -1.10 -3.59
C ASN A 558 -22.44 -1.59 -5.06
N ALA A 559 -21.25 -1.96 -5.53
CA ALA A 559 -21.07 -2.50 -6.88
C ALA A 559 -21.89 -3.77 -7.14
N PHE A 560 -21.92 -4.72 -6.20
CA PHE A 560 -22.74 -5.93 -6.33
C PHE A 560 -24.24 -5.62 -6.33
N PHE A 561 -24.70 -4.76 -5.42
CA PHE A 561 -26.12 -4.39 -5.31
C PHE A 561 -26.64 -3.63 -6.52
N ARG A 562 -25.78 -2.88 -7.21
CA ARG A 562 -26.13 -2.25 -8.50
C ARG A 562 -26.48 -3.23 -9.62
N PHE A 563 -26.01 -4.47 -9.56
CA PHE A 563 -26.35 -5.51 -10.55
C PHE A 563 -27.55 -6.36 -10.15
N THR A 564 -27.94 -6.32 -8.88
CA THR A 564 -28.80 -7.34 -8.26
C THR A 564 -30.07 -6.79 -7.64
N MET A 565 -30.06 -5.55 -7.15
CA MET A 565 -31.25 -4.85 -6.67
C MET A 565 -32.08 -4.25 -7.82
N GLU A 566 -33.35 -3.96 -7.58
CA GLU A 566 -34.20 -3.19 -8.51
C GLU A 566 -33.56 -1.85 -8.87
N LYS A 567 -33.07 -1.11 -7.85
CA LYS A 567 -32.33 0.14 -8.07
C LYS A 567 -31.33 0.39 -6.93
N CYS A 568 -30.08 0.69 -7.29
CA CYS A 568 -29.08 1.14 -6.32
C CYS A 568 -28.25 2.27 -6.95
N ALA A 569 -28.19 3.43 -6.29
CA ALA A 569 -27.37 4.54 -6.76
C ALA A 569 -25.88 4.32 -6.47
N ALA A 570 -25.03 4.90 -7.31
CA ALA A 570 -23.58 4.67 -7.27
C ALA A 570 -22.89 5.29 -6.04
N ASP A 571 -23.48 6.32 -5.47
CA ASP A 571 -22.97 7.14 -4.37
C ASP A 571 -23.48 6.72 -2.99
N CYS A 572 -24.27 5.64 -2.90
CA CYS A 572 -24.75 5.11 -1.63
C CYS A 572 -23.62 4.55 -0.76
N HIS A 573 -23.77 4.70 0.56
CA HIS A 573 -22.93 4.04 1.56
C HIS A 573 -23.70 2.90 2.22
N ILE A 574 -23.13 1.68 2.21
CA ILE A 574 -23.69 0.50 2.87
C ILE A 574 -22.64 -0.01 3.86
N GLY A 575 -22.85 0.25 5.16
CA GLY A 575 -21.91 0.00 6.25
C GLY A 575 -21.74 -1.48 6.60
N PHE A 576 -20.56 -1.87 7.09
CA PHE A 576 -20.20 -3.26 7.47
C PHE A 576 -21.28 -3.99 8.29
N GLY A 577 -21.50 -5.27 8.00
CA GLY A 577 -22.51 -6.10 8.67
C GLY A 577 -23.97 -5.85 8.29
N THR A 578 -24.25 -4.87 7.42
CA THR A 578 -25.62 -4.63 6.92
C THR A 578 -26.03 -5.68 5.90
N ILE A 579 -27.25 -6.22 6.07
CA ILE A 579 -27.84 -7.27 5.25
C ILE A 579 -29.20 -6.83 4.67
N PHE A 580 -29.46 -7.25 3.43
CA PHE A 580 -30.74 -7.12 2.74
C PHE A 580 -31.32 -8.51 2.50
N SER A 581 -32.63 -8.65 2.70
CA SER A 581 -33.32 -9.95 2.64
C SER A 581 -33.98 -10.24 1.28
N ASN A 582 -34.22 -9.22 0.46
CA ASN A 582 -34.91 -9.33 -0.82
C ASN A 582 -34.27 -8.40 -1.88
N PRO A 583 -34.19 -8.81 -3.17
CA PRO A 583 -33.66 -7.97 -4.25
C PRO A 583 -34.54 -6.78 -4.69
N ASP A 584 -35.84 -6.76 -4.35
CA ASP A 584 -36.82 -5.71 -4.63
C ASP A 584 -36.63 -4.50 -3.69
N VAL A 585 -35.39 -4.02 -3.65
CA VAL A 585 -34.96 -2.87 -2.86
C VAL A 585 -34.53 -1.76 -3.81
N SER A 586 -35.01 -0.56 -3.51
CA SER A 586 -34.70 0.63 -4.29
C SER A 586 -33.98 1.66 -3.41
N VAL A 587 -32.71 1.94 -3.70
CA VAL A 587 -31.87 2.90 -2.96
C VAL A 587 -31.48 4.07 -3.85
N ALA A 588 -31.91 5.28 -3.47
CA ALA A 588 -31.61 6.52 -4.19
C ALA A 588 -30.23 7.11 -3.86
N SER A 589 -29.85 8.17 -4.57
CA SER A 589 -28.57 8.89 -4.40
C SER A 589 -28.49 9.60 -3.04
N GLY A 590 -27.28 9.74 -2.51
CA GLY A 590 -27.01 10.40 -1.22
C GLY A 590 -27.33 9.55 0.02
N VAL A 591 -27.79 8.30 -0.15
CA VAL A 591 -28.19 7.46 0.99
C VAL A 591 -26.98 6.95 1.78
N TYR A 592 -27.05 7.08 3.10
CA TYR A 592 -26.12 6.46 4.05
C TYR A 592 -26.82 5.40 4.88
N ILE A 593 -26.30 4.17 4.88
CA ILE A 593 -26.76 3.08 5.72
C ILE A 593 -25.62 2.66 6.63
N GLY A 594 -25.84 2.78 7.94
CA GLY A 594 -24.88 2.45 8.99
C GLY A 594 -24.53 0.97 9.07
N HIS A 595 -23.88 0.60 10.16
CA HIS A 595 -23.38 -0.76 10.38
C HIS A 595 -24.46 -1.67 10.94
N TYR A 596 -24.42 -2.96 10.60
CA TYR A 596 -25.26 -4.01 11.19
C TYR A 596 -26.77 -3.76 11.08
N CYS A 597 -27.23 -3.15 9.99
CA CYS A 597 -28.66 -3.00 9.71
C CYS A 597 -29.25 -4.28 9.10
N SER A 598 -30.52 -4.55 9.38
CA SER A 598 -31.27 -5.64 8.75
C SER A 598 -32.44 -5.05 7.98
N ILE A 599 -32.40 -5.17 6.65
CA ILE A 599 -33.30 -4.44 5.76
C ILE A 599 -34.14 -5.40 4.91
N GLY A 600 -35.45 -5.22 5.00
CA GLY A 600 -36.49 -5.85 4.19
C GLY A 600 -36.63 -5.26 2.79
N GLU A 601 -37.77 -5.54 2.17
CA GLU A 601 -38.26 -4.89 0.95
C GLU A 601 -38.59 -3.42 1.25
N VAL A 602 -37.83 -2.51 0.63
CA VAL A 602 -37.92 -1.07 0.94
C VAL A 602 -37.55 -0.19 -0.25
N THR A 603 -38.28 0.93 -0.38
CA THR A 603 -37.88 2.06 -1.23
C THR A 603 -37.32 3.19 -0.36
N ILE A 604 -36.04 3.51 -0.55
CA ILE A 604 -35.31 4.54 0.20
C ILE A 604 -35.09 5.76 -0.69
N GLY A 605 -35.65 6.90 -0.26
CA GLY A 605 -35.54 8.20 -0.92
C GLY A 605 -34.13 8.80 -0.89
N LYS A 606 -33.94 9.90 -1.64
CA LYS A 606 -32.65 10.59 -1.73
C LYS A 606 -32.21 11.15 -0.38
N ASP A 607 -30.90 11.18 -0.14
CA ASP A 607 -30.29 11.82 1.03
C ASP A 607 -30.80 11.27 2.40
N VAL A 608 -31.31 10.04 2.42
CA VAL A 608 -31.74 9.37 3.66
C VAL A 608 -30.53 8.91 4.45
N LEU A 609 -30.56 9.15 5.77
CA LEU A 609 -29.56 8.72 6.72
C LEU A 609 -30.14 7.62 7.61
N ILE A 610 -29.55 6.44 7.58
CA ILE A 610 -29.91 5.30 8.42
C ILE A 610 -28.73 5.02 9.35
N ALA A 611 -28.91 5.21 10.65
CA ALA A 611 -27.89 4.91 11.64
C ALA A 611 -27.64 3.40 11.77
N SER A 612 -26.65 3.02 12.58
CA SER A 612 -26.31 1.60 12.80
C SER A 612 -27.43 0.85 13.54
N HIS A 613 -27.47 -0.47 13.34
CA HIS A 613 -28.40 -1.39 14.01
C HIS A 613 -29.89 -1.11 13.76
N VAL A 614 -30.23 -0.38 12.69
CA VAL A 614 -31.63 -0.17 12.31
C VAL A 614 -32.19 -1.43 11.65
N SER A 615 -33.41 -1.81 12.02
CA SER A 615 -34.16 -2.89 11.37
C SER A 615 -35.34 -2.32 10.60
N ILE A 616 -35.38 -2.54 9.29
CA ILE A 616 -36.52 -2.20 8.43
C ILE A 616 -37.22 -3.50 8.05
N MET A 617 -38.47 -3.64 8.45
CA MET A 617 -39.28 -4.85 8.31
C MET A 617 -40.20 -4.75 7.08
N ASN A 618 -40.81 -5.85 6.64
CA ASN A 618 -41.85 -5.87 5.61
C ASN A 618 -43.26 -5.74 6.23
N GLY A 619 -43.47 -4.74 7.09
CA GLY A 619 -44.70 -4.61 7.89
C GLY A 619 -44.63 -5.28 9.26
N ALA A 620 -45.62 -4.98 10.11
CA ALA A 620 -45.72 -5.45 11.50
C ALA A 620 -46.33 -6.86 11.65
N HIS A 621 -46.96 -7.41 10.60
CA HIS A 621 -47.76 -8.64 10.65
C HIS A 621 -47.21 -9.74 9.73
N GLN A 622 -45.90 -10.01 9.80
CA GLN A 622 -45.22 -10.99 8.94
C GLN A 622 -45.53 -12.45 9.25
N HIS A 623 -46.21 -12.72 10.36
CA HIS A 623 -46.70 -14.04 10.73
C HIS A 623 -48.17 -13.95 11.12
N GLY A 624 -48.97 -14.93 10.69
CA GLY A 624 -50.31 -15.10 11.20
C GLY A 624 -50.27 -15.51 12.67
N THR A 625 -51.19 -14.98 13.48
CA THR A 625 -51.27 -15.26 14.91
C THR A 625 -52.65 -15.75 15.36
N ASN A 626 -53.58 -15.91 14.42
CA ASN A 626 -54.99 -16.10 14.73
C ASN A 626 -55.37 -17.58 14.86
N ASP A 627 -54.65 -18.49 14.19
CA ASP A 627 -54.96 -19.92 14.23
C ASP A 627 -54.14 -20.61 15.32
N LEU A 628 -54.78 -20.98 16.42
CA LEU A 628 -54.12 -21.63 17.55
C LEU A 628 -53.71 -23.08 17.26
N ASN A 629 -54.22 -23.69 16.18
CA ASN A 629 -53.95 -25.09 15.83
C ASN A 629 -52.80 -25.25 14.84
N VAL A 630 -52.30 -24.14 14.27
CA VAL A 630 -51.18 -24.12 13.32
C VAL A 630 -49.97 -23.46 13.98
N PRO A 631 -48.78 -24.09 14.00
CA PRO A 631 -47.58 -23.44 14.51
C PRO A 631 -47.32 -22.08 13.83
N ILE A 632 -46.87 -21.07 14.57
CA ILE A 632 -46.66 -19.69 14.05
C ILE A 632 -45.84 -19.65 12.74
N ARG A 633 -44.84 -20.53 12.60
CA ARG A 633 -44.01 -20.63 11.39
C ARG A 633 -44.77 -21.05 10.13
N ASP A 634 -45.90 -21.75 10.31
CA ASP A 634 -46.73 -22.33 9.24
C ASP A 634 -47.99 -21.46 8.99
N GLN A 635 -48.19 -20.38 9.77
CA GLN A 635 -49.28 -19.42 9.58
C GLN A 635 -48.89 -18.32 8.59
N ALA A 636 -49.75 -18.08 7.60
CA ALA A 636 -49.53 -17.06 6.57
C ALA A 636 -49.53 -15.63 7.16
N GLY A 637 -48.52 -14.83 6.78
CA GLY A 637 -48.40 -13.42 7.16
C GLY A 637 -48.73 -12.45 6.03
N VAL A 638 -48.74 -11.16 6.36
CA VAL A 638 -48.91 -10.06 5.41
C VAL A 638 -47.59 -9.29 5.29
N TYR A 639 -47.06 -9.25 4.08
CA TYR A 639 -45.88 -8.48 3.74
C TYR A 639 -46.31 -7.15 3.13
N VAL A 640 -45.84 -6.04 3.72
CA VAL A 640 -46.13 -4.69 3.24
C VAL A 640 -44.82 -4.00 2.89
N PRO A 641 -44.64 -3.52 1.64
CA PRO A 641 -43.44 -2.80 1.25
C PRO A 641 -43.34 -1.47 2.00
N ILE A 642 -42.15 -1.15 2.49
CA ILE A 642 -41.90 0.11 3.24
C ILE A 642 -41.32 1.17 2.32
N THR A 643 -41.77 2.41 2.49
CA THR A 643 -41.14 3.59 1.85
C THR A 643 -40.55 4.51 2.91
N ILE A 644 -39.31 4.95 2.69
CA ILE A 644 -38.65 5.99 3.47
C ILE A 644 -38.49 7.22 2.58
N GLY A 645 -39.17 8.31 2.92
CA GLY A 645 -39.11 9.57 2.19
C GLY A 645 -37.72 10.21 2.20
N HIS A 646 -37.45 11.08 1.23
CA HIS A 646 -36.14 11.74 1.09
C HIS A 646 -35.80 12.64 2.28
N ASP A 647 -34.50 12.86 2.52
CA ASP A 647 -33.95 13.67 3.63
C ASP A 647 -34.47 13.25 5.02
N THR A 648 -34.78 11.97 5.19
CA THR A 648 -35.22 11.40 6.47
C THR A 648 -34.05 10.76 7.21
N TRP A 649 -34.02 10.92 8.54
CA TRP A 649 -33.03 10.29 9.41
C TRP A 649 -33.67 9.25 10.32
N LEU A 650 -33.12 8.02 10.32
CA LEU A 650 -33.46 6.95 11.24
C LEU A 650 -32.34 6.79 12.28
N GLY A 651 -32.68 7.04 13.55
CA GLY A 651 -31.76 6.94 14.68
C GLY A 651 -31.29 5.51 14.98
N GLU A 652 -30.18 5.39 15.69
CA GLU A 652 -29.53 4.10 15.97
C GLU A 652 -30.51 3.13 16.66
N ARG A 653 -30.50 1.85 16.28
CA ARG A 653 -31.39 0.81 16.83
C ARG A 653 -32.91 1.04 16.65
N ALA A 654 -33.33 1.92 15.74
CA ALA A 654 -34.76 2.03 15.40
C ALA A 654 -35.26 0.76 14.68
N ILE A 655 -36.51 0.38 14.95
CA ILE A 655 -37.23 -0.69 14.27
C ILE A 655 -38.38 -0.06 13.48
N VAL A 656 -38.41 -0.27 12.16
CA VAL A 656 -39.36 0.38 11.25
C VAL A 656 -40.22 -0.68 10.57
N ALA A 657 -41.50 -0.72 10.93
CA ALA A 657 -42.50 -1.64 10.40
C ALA A 657 -43.62 -0.92 9.60
N ALA A 658 -43.51 0.39 9.38
CA ALA A 658 -44.40 1.18 8.54
C ALA A 658 -43.64 2.31 7.82
N SER A 659 -44.20 2.81 6.71
CA SER A 659 -43.58 3.86 5.89
C SER A 659 -43.37 5.18 6.64
N VAL A 660 -42.27 5.86 6.36
CA VAL A 660 -41.89 7.15 6.95
C VAL A 660 -41.84 8.20 5.84
N GLY A 661 -42.48 9.35 6.07
CA GLY A 661 -42.50 10.49 5.15
C GLY A 661 -41.13 11.12 4.92
N LYS A 662 -41.11 12.21 4.14
CA LYS A 662 -39.89 12.99 3.86
C LYS A 662 -39.54 13.95 4.99
N HIS A 663 -38.25 14.30 5.10
CA HIS A 663 -37.72 15.24 6.10
C HIS A 663 -37.98 14.84 7.56
N CYS A 664 -38.24 13.56 7.83
CA CYS A 664 -38.59 13.07 9.16
C CYS A 664 -37.34 12.77 9.99
N ILE A 665 -37.49 12.78 11.32
CA ILE A 665 -36.47 12.33 12.27
C ILE A 665 -37.10 11.26 13.15
N ILE A 666 -36.59 10.04 13.07
CA ILE A 666 -36.97 8.93 13.96
C ILE A 666 -35.90 8.80 15.03
N GLY A 667 -36.27 8.94 16.30
CA GLY A 667 -35.33 8.85 17.41
C GLY A 667 -34.69 7.47 17.55
N ALA A 668 -33.50 7.40 18.14
CA ALA A 668 -32.82 6.15 18.45
C ALA A 668 -33.70 5.22 19.30
N GLY A 669 -33.66 3.92 19.02
CA GLY A 669 -34.43 2.89 19.73
C GLY A 669 -35.95 2.94 19.52
N SER A 670 -36.46 3.73 18.58
CA SER A 670 -37.92 3.87 18.37
C SER A 670 -38.51 2.70 17.57
N LEU A 671 -39.78 2.35 17.84
CA LEU A 671 -40.53 1.31 17.12
C LEU A 671 -41.66 1.93 16.29
N VAL A 672 -41.49 2.03 14.98
CA VAL A 672 -42.46 2.64 14.07
C VAL A 672 -43.46 1.59 13.58
N LEU A 673 -44.66 1.57 14.15
CA LEU A 673 -45.76 0.64 13.78
C LEU A 673 -46.81 1.26 12.85
N HIS A 674 -46.87 2.58 12.76
CA HIS A 674 -47.85 3.31 11.95
C HIS A 674 -47.13 4.30 11.03
N PRO A 675 -47.70 4.62 9.85
CA PRO A 675 -47.08 5.57 8.93
C PRO A 675 -46.82 6.93 9.60
N ILE A 676 -45.61 7.46 9.40
CA ILE A 676 -45.20 8.76 9.92
C ILE A 676 -45.34 9.82 8.81
N PRO A 677 -46.16 10.87 8.98
CA PRO A 677 -46.29 11.94 7.99
C PRO A 677 -45.00 12.73 7.80
N ASP A 678 -44.93 13.45 6.68
CA ASP A 678 -43.81 14.31 6.33
C ASP A 678 -43.47 15.33 7.43
N TYR A 679 -42.19 15.73 7.50
CA TYR A 679 -41.66 16.74 8.42
C TYR A 679 -41.87 16.43 9.91
N CYS A 680 -42.11 15.17 10.28
CA CYS A 680 -42.35 14.81 11.68
C CYS A 680 -41.07 14.35 12.40
N VAL A 681 -40.93 14.75 13.67
CA VAL A 681 -40.01 14.13 14.62
C VAL A 681 -40.81 13.12 15.45
N ALA A 682 -40.45 11.85 15.41
CA ALA A 682 -41.14 10.79 16.13
C ALA A 682 -40.17 9.96 16.99
N VAL A 683 -40.58 9.64 18.22
CA VAL A 683 -39.75 8.91 19.20
C VAL A 683 -40.57 7.92 20.02
N GLY A 684 -39.93 6.88 20.55
CA GLY A 684 -40.51 5.96 21.53
C GLY A 684 -40.92 4.58 21.00
N VAL A 685 -41.45 3.73 21.87
CA VAL A 685 -41.89 2.35 21.59
C VAL A 685 -43.33 2.16 22.13
N PRO A 686 -44.38 2.25 21.30
CA PRO A 686 -44.34 2.60 19.88
C PRO A 686 -44.01 4.09 19.65
N ALA A 687 -43.46 4.41 18.47
CA ALA A 687 -43.06 5.75 18.09
C ALA A 687 -44.29 6.65 17.98
N ARG A 688 -44.25 7.80 18.67
CA ARG A 688 -45.28 8.85 18.59
C ARG A 688 -44.66 10.13 18.04
N ILE A 689 -45.45 10.87 17.25
CA ILE A 689 -45.04 12.17 16.72
C ILE A 689 -44.89 13.13 17.90
N LEU A 690 -43.66 13.59 18.13
CA LEU A 690 -43.32 14.55 19.18
C LEU A 690 -43.63 15.96 18.72
N ARG A 691 -43.26 16.30 17.48
CA ARG A 691 -43.45 17.64 16.89
C ARG A 691 -43.29 17.63 15.37
N ASP A 692 -43.79 18.70 14.75
CA ASP A 692 -43.46 19.07 13.38
C ASP A 692 -42.08 19.78 13.34
N ARG A 693 -41.21 19.39 12.41
CA ARG A 693 -39.86 19.96 12.23
C ARG A 693 -39.91 21.40 11.73
N ARG A 694 -41.00 21.81 11.07
CA ARG A 694 -41.19 23.17 10.53
C ARG A 694 -41.56 24.19 11.61
N SER A 695 -42.03 23.76 12.78
CA SER A 695 -42.40 24.70 13.84
C SER A 695 -41.20 25.47 14.41
N GLU A 696 -39.98 24.92 14.34
CA GLU A 696 -38.73 25.57 14.78
C GLU A 696 -38.22 26.64 13.80
N LEU A 697 -38.58 26.56 12.51
CA LEU A 697 -38.24 27.61 11.53
C LEU A 697 -39.03 28.89 11.83
N LYS A 698 -40.30 28.74 12.25
CA LYS A 698 -41.12 29.89 12.67
C LYS A 698 -40.65 30.54 13.97
N SER A 699 -40.01 29.80 14.88
CA SER A 699 -39.44 30.38 16.11
C SER A 699 -38.07 31.03 15.90
N ARG A 700 -37.38 30.78 14.78
CA ARG A 700 -36.13 31.46 14.41
C ARG A 700 -36.36 32.79 13.68
N ASP A 701 -37.49 32.96 12.99
CA ASP A 701 -37.95 34.27 12.49
C ASP A 701 -38.36 35.24 13.64
N GLN A 702 -38.46 34.75 14.88
CA GLN A 702 -38.62 35.55 16.09
C GLN A 702 -37.34 36.26 16.57
N ALA A 703 -36.29 36.33 15.75
CA ALA A 703 -35.17 37.25 16.00
C ALA A 703 -35.61 38.73 16.06
N GLY A 704 -36.79 39.07 15.52
CA GLY A 704 -37.45 40.36 15.77
C GLY A 704 -37.89 40.60 17.22
N TYR A 705 -38.10 39.54 18.02
CA TYR A 705 -38.55 39.64 19.42
C TYR A 705 -37.43 40.02 20.39
N VAL A 706 -36.17 39.72 20.05
CA VAL A 706 -35.00 40.11 20.86
C VAL A 706 -34.65 41.58 20.64
N LEU A 707 -34.81 42.10 19.41
CA LEU A 707 -34.62 43.53 19.12
C LEU A 707 -35.67 44.39 19.83
N ASP A 708 -36.94 43.99 19.81
CA ASP A 708 -38.03 44.72 20.48
C ASP A 708 -37.84 44.81 22.01
N ARG A 709 -37.28 43.75 22.63
CA ARG A 709 -36.94 43.75 24.06
C ARG A 709 -35.68 44.56 24.41
N VAL A 710 -34.72 44.64 23.50
CA VAL A 710 -33.52 45.48 23.69
C VAL A 710 -33.90 46.95 23.57
N ASP A 711 -34.78 47.31 22.62
CA ASP A 711 -35.28 48.67 22.47
C ASP A 711 -36.16 49.09 23.66
N THR A 712 -36.99 48.18 24.19
CA THR A 712 -37.80 48.42 25.40
C THR A 712 -36.92 48.60 26.65
N ALA A 713 -35.87 47.78 26.82
CA ALA A 713 -34.94 47.90 27.94
C ALA A 713 -34.05 49.15 27.86
N LEU A 714 -33.70 49.61 26.64
CA LEU A 714 -32.98 50.87 26.42
C LEU A 714 -33.85 52.09 26.75
N ALA A 715 -35.15 52.04 26.46
CA ALA A 715 -36.10 53.10 26.81
C ALA A 715 -36.30 53.21 28.34
N GLU A 716 -36.43 52.08 29.05
CA GLU A 716 -36.53 52.07 30.51
C GLU A 716 -35.24 52.57 31.20
N LEU A 717 -34.07 52.22 30.67
CA LEU A 717 -32.78 52.73 31.16
C LEU A 717 -32.60 54.24 30.91
N GLN A 718 -33.08 54.76 29.78
CA GLN A 718 -33.06 56.21 29.52
C GLN A 718 -34.03 56.98 30.44
N GLN A 719 -35.09 56.34 30.91
CA GLN A 719 -36.02 56.94 31.86
C GLN A 719 -35.39 57.01 33.27
N ILE A 720 -34.66 55.96 33.68
CA ILE A 720 -33.93 55.91 34.97
C ILE A 720 -32.73 56.87 35.01
N VAL A 721 -32.14 57.20 33.86
CA VAL A 721 -30.99 58.13 33.77
C VAL A 721 -31.44 59.61 33.71
N ASN A 722 -32.72 59.87 33.43
CA ASN A 722 -33.28 61.23 33.33
C ASN A 722 -34.18 61.63 34.53
N GLU A 723 -34.39 60.72 35.49
CA GLU A 723 -34.90 61.01 36.84
C GLU A 723 -33.72 61.14 37.82
#